data_AF-A0A6I9Y051-F1
#
_entry.id   AF-A0A6I9Y051-F1
#
_cell.length_a   1.000
_cell.length_b   1.000
_cell.length_c   1.000
_cell.angle_alpha   90.00
_cell.angle_beta   90.00
_cell.angle_gamma   90.00
#
_symmetry.space_group_name_H-M   'P 1'
#
loop_
_entity.id
_entity.type
_entity.pdbx_description
1 polymer ?
#
loop_
_entity_poly.entity_id
_entity_poly.type
_entity_poly.pdbx_seq_one_letter_code
_entity_poly.pdbx_strand_id
1 'polypeptide(L)'
;MRSAGSSRPGSACSRLIDVTSNAPLLRSPASVSTSSEAEQRTHNYLLLDVPDTREQLVHYRNAAETASSELAALLVKYECAQAEILELKSRIASQEVSIKEFKAEIGGYKENDARQSSLLSSMQHKFQELEKESGIIAISKHQAELKSQAILQDNLELKEKIYEQEEQIRKYLNTSEESKSYASKVSREQNEFFAQLCHLLELGIGGNEESPERLLSKIRGMRKENDALKEQIDTFRETVTIHEMELKANRETIMRLVSEVNKEQKKAAACSQDIEKLSDDLSNITGAKQNLEEEIRSLQNRLAASQQAWEELGQLKVRCNEKEAELKTNLEQAKEEKKLHNEFKDQIVALLGSNPIGATPSKEDIVEKIRDLYHREESKKKMVSQLEAQISKLTETLETQTMLHQEALQRAKKSENKSEMLHDQLMRLEGELVSGDVMRDAWKLEKQQYLKFLDQLSEKMDLDRIAVEVGFDMRLDAVLARAEQLNKLERDTLTDNKIMLRNLQRKVKAQKEQLENKELHLKLLRQKIVQLEEEKQVRTALAVERDEANLTLRKLQKKIDRLQNELSLARETHTDLKVKLADTNELKIKALEQDKTIEELSKSQEKLEKMKTKAEKQLISVQSELHVRERKAKEDKEKAKHLLESVTTEATVLKSTLEEVMKREKQLADFRRVISRMLGLNINTVALADYEIVTRLEGLIHSHQHHCSPCACFKCQ
;
A
#
# COMPACT_ATOMS: atom_id res chain seq x y z
N MET A 1 -41.63 -2.99 -21.97
CA MET A 1 -42.06 -4.13 -22.81
C MET A 1 -41.84 -5.42 -22.02
N ARG A 2 -42.75 -6.41 -22.12
CA ARG A 2 -42.64 -7.80 -21.61
C ARG A 2 -42.50 -7.96 -20.06
N SER A 3 -42.77 -9.14 -19.47
CA SER A 3 -44.05 -9.91 -19.43
C SER A 3 -43.89 -11.22 -18.61
N ALA A 4 -44.90 -11.56 -17.81
CA ALA A 4 -45.12 -12.84 -17.10
C ALA A 4 -44.11 -13.23 -15.98
N GLY A 5 -44.49 -14.02 -14.95
CA GLY A 5 -45.85 -14.43 -14.54
C GLY A 5 -45.91 -15.66 -13.62
N SER A 6 -47.07 -15.87 -12.96
CA SER A 6 -47.43 -17.07 -12.14
C SER A 6 -46.68 -17.18 -10.77
N SER A 7 -47.20 -17.80 -9.70
CA SER A 7 -48.25 -18.84 -9.57
C SER A 7 -49.16 -18.71 -8.33
N ARG A 8 -50.24 -19.52 -8.31
CA ARG A 8 -51.29 -19.63 -7.26
C ARG A 8 -51.53 -21.11 -6.93
N PRO A 9 -52.09 -21.47 -5.76
CA PRO A 9 -53.42 -22.10 -5.70
C PRO A 9 -54.25 -21.62 -4.47
N GLY A 10 -55.52 -22.00 -4.24
CA GLY A 10 -56.49 -22.78 -5.03
C GLY A 10 -57.71 -23.24 -4.17
N SER A 11 -58.82 -23.68 -4.81
CA SER A 11 -60.12 -24.10 -4.22
C SER A 11 -61.06 -22.94 -3.79
N ALA A 12 -62.22 -22.62 -4.40
CA ALA A 12 -63.45 -23.34 -4.86
C ALA A 12 -64.57 -23.35 -3.78
N CYS A 13 -65.76 -22.73 -3.96
CA CYS A 13 -66.89 -23.01 -4.88
C CYS A 13 -67.69 -24.29 -4.50
N SER A 14 -69.03 -24.36 -4.51
CA SER A 14 -70.08 -23.52 -5.15
C SER A 14 -71.42 -23.48 -4.38
N ARG A 15 -72.41 -22.73 -4.88
CA ARG A 15 -73.84 -22.71 -4.44
C ARG A 15 -74.63 -23.88 -5.07
N LEU A 16 -75.69 -24.38 -4.41
CA LEU A 16 -77.08 -24.35 -4.93
C LEU A 16 -78.15 -24.72 -3.87
N ILE A 17 -79.40 -24.91 -4.31
CA ILE A 17 -80.68 -25.02 -3.57
C ILE A 17 -81.28 -26.42 -3.85
N ASP A 18 -81.96 -27.07 -2.88
CA ASP A 18 -83.42 -27.34 -2.90
C ASP A 18 -83.97 -28.13 -1.69
N VAL A 19 -85.29 -28.36 -1.67
CA VAL A 19 -86.15 -28.82 -0.58
C VAL A 19 -86.49 -30.34 -0.66
N THR A 20 -86.54 -31.06 0.47
CA THR A 20 -87.68 -31.97 0.80
C THR A 20 -87.69 -32.60 2.21
N SER A 21 -88.89 -32.54 2.80
CA SER A 21 -89.53 -33.35 3.85
C SER A 21 -88.90 -34.70 4.29
N ASN A 22 -88.76 -34.92 5.62
CA ASN A 22 -89.69 -35.80 6.39
C ASN A 22 -89.47 -35.76 7.92
N ALA A 23 -90.50 -36.20 8.66
CA ALA A 23 -90.57 -36.33 10.14
C ALA A 23 -90.21 -37.80 10.56
N PRO A 24 -90.45 -38.34 11.80
CA PRO A 24 -91.31 -37.88 12.91
C PRO A 24 -90.80 -38.14 14.38
N LEU A 25 -91.71 -37.93 15.36
CA LEU A 25 -91.69 -38.37 16.79
C LEU A 25 -90.76 -37.55 17.74
N LEU A 26 -91.04 -37.27 19.02
CA LEU A 26 -92.17 -37.43 19.99
C LEU A 26 -91.84 -36.52 21.23
N ARG A 27 -92.67 -36.12 22.23
CA ARG A 27 -94.08 -36.33 22.67
C ARG A 27 -94.51 -35.12 23.57
N SER A 28 -95.80 -34.99 23.90
CA SER A 28 -96.35 -34.10 24.96
C SER A 28 -96.51 -34.82 26.33
N PRO A 29 -96.83 -34.14 27.46
CA PRO A 29 -98.22 -33.86 27.91
C PRO A 29 -98.46 -32.35 28.26
N ALA A 30 -99.66 -31.72 28.33
CA ALA A 30 -101.06 -32.11 28.67
C ALA A 30 -101.41 -31.93 30.18
N SER A 31 -102.62 -31.53 30.65
CA SER A 31 -103.89 -31.03 30.04
C SER A 31 -104.93 -30.62 31.14
N VAL A 32 -106.25 -30.57 30.81
CA VAL A 32 -107.49 -30.42 31.66
C VAL A 32 -108.08 -28.98 31.69
N SER A 33 -109.32 -28.61 31.28
CA SER A 33 -110.67 -29.22 31.00
C SER A 33 -111.64 -29.36 32.21
N THR A 34 -112.99 -29.38 32.11
CA THR A 34 -113.95 -29.40 30.97
C THR A 34 -114.75 -28.07 30.84
N SER A 35 -116.09 -27.88 30.86
CA SER A 35 -117.33 -28.66 31.16
C SER A 35 -118.55 -28.13 30.36
N SER A 36 -119.81 -28.51 30.71
CA SER A 36 -121.10 -28.12 30.08
C SER A 36 -122.20 -27.94 31.17
N GLU A 37 -123.55 -27.90 31.06
CA GLU A 37 -124.59 -28.51 30.17
C GLU A 37 -125.83 -27.59 29.92
N ALA A 38 -126.88 -28.05 29.18
CA ALA A 38 -127.93 -27.20 28.56
C ALA A 38 -129.37 -27.80 28.44
N GLU A 39 -130.42 -27.00 28.70
CA GLU A 39 -131.78 -27.08 28.07
C GLU A 39 -132.34 -25.63 27.90
N GLN A 40 -133.22 -25.22 26.94
CA GLN A 40 -134.16 -25.86 25.98
C GLN A 40 -135.61 -26.08 26.46
N ARG A 41 -136.58 -25.23 26.07
CA ARG A 41 -137.94 -25.63 25.59
C ARG A 41 -138.87 -24.49 25.13
N THR A 42 -139.91 -24.86 24.38
CA THR A 42 -140.96 -24.04 23.75
C THR A 42 -142.38 -24.55 24.11
N HIS A 43 -143.41 -23.70 24.00
CA HIS A 43 -144.71 -23.92 23.29
C HIS A 43 -145.85 -22.96 23.77
N ASN A 44 -146.83 -22.72 22.88
CA ASN A 44 -148.08 -21.99 23.17
C ASN A 44 -149.21 -22.95 23.59
N TYR A 45 -150.29 -22.46 24.24
CA TYR A 45 -151.69 -22.81 23.93
C TYR A 45 -152.70 -21.81 24.55
N LEU A 46 -154.01 -22.09 24.51
CA LEU A 46 -155.09 -21.09 24.36
C LEU A 46 -156.29 -21.26 25.33
N LEU A 47 -156.90 -20.12 25.72
CA LEU A 47 -158.33 -19.85 26.02
C LEU A 47 -159.16 -20.72 27.01
N LEU A 48 -159.79 -20.06 28.01
CA LEU A 48 -161.24 -20.19 28.28
C LEU A 48 -161.79 -18.98 29.08
N ASP A 49 -163.07 -18.65 28.90
CA ASP A 49 -163.77 -17.48 29.49
C ASP A 49 -164.48 -17.75 30.84
N VAL A 50 -164.48 -16.75 31.72
CA VAL A 50 -165.63 -16.35 32.57
C VAL A 50 -165.61 -14.81 32.71
N PRO A 51 -166.71 -14.07 32.47
CA PRO A 51 -166.68 -12.60 32.44
C PRO A 51 -166.96 -11.93 33.79
N ASP A 52 -166.04 -11.07 34.24
CA ASP A 52 -166.26 -9.61 34.41
C ASP A 52 -164.99 -8.88 34.88
N THR A 53 -164.96 -7.53 34.81
CA THR A 53 -163.82 -6.61 35.14
C THR A 53 -162.73 -6.38 34.06
N ARG A 54 -163.12 -6.23 32.78
CA ARG A 54 -162.22 -6.11 31.62
C ARG A 54 -161.27 -4.89 31.59
N GLU A 55 -161.58 -3.77 32.23
CA GLU A 55 -160.88 -2.49 31.98
C GLU A 55 -159.60 -2.26 32.80
N GLN A 56 -159.52 -2.73 34.05
CA GLN A 56 -158.35 -2.47 34.91
C GLN A 56 -157.09 -3.22 34.45
N LEU A 57 -157.23 -4.44 33.91
CA LEU A 57 -156.08 -5.26 33.49
C LEU A 57 -155.34 -4.70 32.27
N VAL A 58 -156.02 -3.97 31.37
CA VAL A 58 -155.41 -3.40 30.16
C VAL A 58 -154.41 -2.29 30.51
N HIS A 59 -154.72 -1.43 31.49
CA HIS A 59 -153.85 -0.33 31.86
C HIS A 59 -152.53 -0.81 32.51
N TYR A 60 -152.59 -1.83 33.38
CA TYR A 60 -151.38 -2.40 33.99
C TYR A 60 -150.53 -3.16 32.97
N ARG A 61 -151.16 -3.87 32.03
CA ARG A 61 -150.46 -4.58 30.96
C ARG A 61 -149.65 -3.62 30.07
N ASN A 62 -150.27 -2.57 29.56
CA ASN A 62 -149.61 -1.62 28.68
C ASN A 62 -148.41 -0.93 29.37
N ALA A 63 -148.54 -0.58 30.65
CA ALA A 63 -147.46 0.04 31.43
C ALA A 63 -146.29 -0.93 31.70
N ALA A 64 -146.58 -2.22 31.91
CA ALA A 64 -145.56 -3.26 32.04
C ALA A 64 -144.85 -3.54 30.70
N GLU A 65 -145.58 -3.50 29.58
CA GLU A 65 -145.02 -3.69 28.24
C GLU A 65 -144.14 -2.50 27.80
N THR A 66 -144.50 -1.24 28.11
CA THR A 66 -143.59 -0.10 27.91
C THR A 66 -142.37 -0.16 28.82
N ALA A 67 -142.53 -0.44 30.12
CA ALA A 67 -141.39 -0.58 31.04
C ALA A 67 -140.44 -1.71 30.62
N SER A 68 -140.95 -2.81 30.07
CA SER A 68 -140.15 -3.90 29.52
C SER A 68 -139.41 -3.49 28.24
N SER A 69 -140.06 -2.70 27.37
CA SER A 69 -139.43 -2.15 26.16
C SER A 69 -138.34 -1.12 26.47
N GLU A 70 -138.56 -0.26 27.47
CA GLU A 70 -137.56 0.69 27.96
C GLU A 70 -136.37 -0.02 28.63
N LEU A 71 -136.62 -1.06 29.43
CA LEU A 71 -135.57 -1.89 30.02
C LEU A 71 -134.75 -2.60 28.93
N ALA A 72 -135.40 -3.17 27.91
CA ALA A 72 -134.72 -3.79 26.77
C ALA A 72 -133.88 -2.75 25.97
N ALA A 73 -134.42 -1.56 25.74
CA ALA A 73 -133.70 -0.47 25.07
C ALA A 73 -132.51 0.06 25.90
N LEU A 74 -132.61 0.02 27.24
CA LEU A 74 -131.50 0.35 28.15
C LEU A 74 -130.45 -0.76 28.21
N LEU A 75 -130.86 -2.04 28.18
CA LEU A 75 -129.94 -3.18 28.10
C LEU A 75 -129.15 -3.15 26.78
N VAL A 76 -129.80 -2.97 25.63
CA VAL A 76 -129.11 -2.84 24.35
C VAL A 76 -128.16 -1.64 24.33
N LYS A 77 -128.54 -0.49 24.92
CA LYS A 77 -127.64 0.66 25.08
C LYS A 77 -126.45 0.36 25.99
N TYR A 78 -126.65 -0.40 27.07
CA TYR A 78 -125.59 -0.84 27.97
C TYR A 78 -124.64 -1.81 27.27
N GLU A 79 -125.15 -2.79 26.53
CA GLU A 79 -124.37 -3.74 25.73
C GLU A 79 -123.58 -3.05 24.62
N CYS A 80 -124.18 -2.08 23.90
CA CYS A 80 -123.48 -1.23 22.94
C CYS A 80 -122.36 -0.42 23.62
N ALA A 81 -122.63 0.26 24.73
CA ALA A 81 -121.60 1.00 25.46
C ALA A 81 -120.50 0.09 26.03
N GLN A 82 -120.83 -1.14 26.42
CA GLN A 82 -119.87 -2.14 26.88
C GLN A 82 -119.01 -2.67 25.72
N ALA A 83 -119.60 -2.86 24.53
CA ALA A 83 -118.88 -3.19 23.30
C ALA A 83 -117.94 -2.05 22.86
N GLU A 84 -118.42 -0.80 22.87
CA GLU A 84 -117.60 0.40 22.63
C GLU A 84 -116.43 0.50 23.63
N ILE A 85 -116.67 0.22 24.92
CA ILE A 85 -115.60 0.19 25.94
C ILE A 85 -114.59 -0.94 25.67
N LEU A 86 -115.02 -2.10 25.15
CA LEU A 86 -114.12 -3.20 24.77
C LEU A 86 -113.34 -2.88 23.49
N GLU A 87 -113.95 -2.22 22.49
CA GLU A 87 -113.29 -1.74 21.28
C GLU A 87 -112.29 -0.62 21.61
N LEU A 88 -112.64 0.33 22.47
CA LEU A 88 -111.72 1.37 22.94
C LEU A 88 -110.54 0.77 23.71
N LYS A 89 -110.77 -0.28 24.52
CA LYS A 89 -109.69 -1.02 25.20
C LYS A 89 -108.79 -1.78 24.23
N SER A 90 -109.35 -2.47 23.22
CA SER A 90 -108.54 -3.16 22.21
C SER A 90 -107.76 -2.17 21.33
N ARG A 91 -108.36 -1.02 21.00
CA ARG A 91 -107.70 0.08 20.29
C ARG A 91 -106.55 0.68 21.10
N ILE A 92 -106.76 0.95 22.40
CA ILE A 92 -105.70 1.40 23.32
C ILE A 92 -104.59 0.35 23.42
N ALA A 93 -104.92 -0.94 23.55
CA ALA A 93 -103.91 -2.02 23.57
C ALA A 93 -103.11 -2.07 22.26
N SER A 94 -103.75 -1.89 21.10
CA SER A 94 -103.05 -1.84 19.80
C SER A 94 -102.14 -0.62 19.68
N GLN A 95 -102.55 0.54 20.22
CA GLN A 95 -101.72 1.74 20.30
C GLN A 95 -100.56 1.59 21.29
N GLU A 96 -100.75 0.89 22.41
CA GLU A 96 -99.65 0.55 23.31
C GLU A 96 -98.62 -0.37 22.66
N VAL A 97 -99.05 -1.31 21.81
CA VAL A 97 -98.14 -2.18 21.04
C VAL A 97 -97.34 -1.34 20.04
N SER A 98 -97.97 -0.50 19.22
CA SER A 98 -97.23 0.36 18.28
C SER A 98 -96.32 1.36 18.98
N ILE A 99 -96.69 1.89 20.16
CA ILE A 99 -95.80 2.71 21.00
C ILE A 99 -94.61 1.90 21.53
N LYS A 100 -94.74 0.60 21.80
CA LYS A 100 -93.62 -0.28 22.18
C LYS A 100 -92.72 -0.57 20.96
N GLU A 101 -93.30 -0.77 19.79
CA GLU A 101 -92.59 -0.96 18.52
C GLU A 101 -91.78 0.29 18.13
N PHE A 102 -92.40 1.48 18.09
CA PHE A 102 -91.68 2.74 17.85
C PHE A 102 -90.60 3.02 18.89
N LYS A 103 -90.78 2.63 20.16
CA LYS A 103 -89.72 2.73 21.19
C LYS A 103 -88.55 1.78 20.91
N ALA A 104 -88.81 0.58 20.42
CA ALA A 104 -87.76 -0.35 20.00
C ALA A 104 -87.03 0.16 18.75
N GLU A 105 -87.76 0.72 17.78
CA GLU A 105 -87.19 1.31 16.56
C GLU A 105 -86.32 2.54 16.88
N ILE A 106 -86.78 3.46 17.72
CA ILE A 106 -85.99 4.58 18.26
C ILE A 106 -84.75 4.08 19.03
N GLY A 107 -84.86 2.95 19.72
CA GLY A 107 -83.72 2.25 20.33
C GLY A 107 -82.70 1.80 19.29
N GLY A 108 -83.15 1.14 18.23
CA GLY A 108 -82.31 0.70 17.10
C GLY A 108 -81.65 1.86 16.36
N TYR A 109 -82.37 2.97 16.12
CA TYR A 109 -81.80 4.18 15.54
C TYR A 109 -80.69 4.78 16.41
N LYS A 110 -80.90 4.86 17.74
CA LYS A 110 -79.87 5.34 18.68
C LYS A 110 -78.66 4.41 18.77
N GLU A 111 -78.86 3.10 18.71
CA GLU A 111 -77.74 2.16 18.68
C GLU A 111 -76.96 2.27 17.36
N ASN A 112 -77.66 2.41 16.23
CA ASN A 112 -77.03 2.62 14.94
C ASN A 112 -76.26 3.96 14.88
N ASP A 113 -76.82 5.05 15.40
CA ASP A 113 -76.16 6.35 15.52
C ASP A 113 -74.90 6.29 16.40
N ALA A 114 -74.96 5.58 17.53
CA ALA A 114 -73.79 5.33 18.39
C ALA A 114 -72.71 4.48 17.68
N ARG A 115 -73.10 3.45 16.92
CA ARG A 115 -72.19 2.64 16.09
C ARG A 115 -71.55 3.47 14.97
N GLN A 116 -72.33 4.32 14.28
CA GLN A 116 -71.84 5.22 13.24
C GLN A 116 -70.89 6.28 13.80
N SER A 117 -71.22 6.88 14.94
CA SER A 117 -70.36 7.83 15.67
C SER A 117 -69.05 7.18 16.11
N SER A 118 -69.09 5.97 16.66
CA SER A 118 -67.90 5.19 17.02
C SER A 118 -67.01 4.88 15.82
N LEU A 119 -67.59 4.46 14.70
CA LEU A 119 -66.87 4.24 13.44
C LEU A 119 -66.24 5.54 12.92
N LEU A 120 -66.98 6.64 12.93
CA LEU A 120 -66.51 7.96 12.49
C LEU A 120 -65.32 8.43 13.35
N SER A 121 -65.40 8.30 14.68
CA SER A 121 -64.27 8.59 15.58
C SER A 121 -63.05 7.68 15.32
N SER A 122 -63.27 6.39 15.01
CA SER A 122 -62.18 5.48 14.62
C SER A 122 -61.54 5.87 13.28
N MET A 123 -62.33 6.34 12.31
CA MET A 123 -61.81 6.83 11.03
C MET A 123 -61.08 8.17 11.18
N GLN A 124 -61.56 9.08 12.03
CA GLN A 124 -60.84 10.31 12.39
C GLN A 124 -59.50 10.03 13.07
N HIS A 125 -59.44 9.06 14.00
CA HIS A 125 -58.18 8.66 14.63
C HIS A 125 -57.18 8.12 13.60
N LYS A 126 -57.62 7.20 12.72
CA LYS A 126 -56.80 6.66 11.64
C LYS A 126 -56.34 7.73 10.64
N PHE A 127 -57.18 8.73 10.37
CA PHE A 127 -56.79 9.86 9.53
C PHE A 127 -55.67 10.68 10.19
N GLN A 128 -55.80 11.00 11.48
CA GLN A 128 -54.75 11.70 12.23
C GLN A 128 -53.46 10.87 12.40
N GLU A 129 -53.55 9.53 12.44
CA GLU A 129 -52.39 8.64 12.40
C GLU A 129 -51.69 8.72 11.04
N LEU A 130 -52.44 8.60 9.93
CA LEU A 130 -51.90 8.74 8.57
C LEU A 130 -51.34 10.14 8.29
N GLU A 131 -51.92 11.21 8.85
CA GLU A 131 -51.36 12.57 8.77
C GLU A 131 -50.00 12.67 9.49
N LYS A 132 -49.88 12.07 10.68
CA LYS A 132 -48.61 12.04 11.44
C LYS A 132 -47.56 11.20 10.71
N GLU A 133 -47.94 10.03 10.19
CA GLU A 133 -47.06 9.18 9.37
C GLU A 133 -46.61 9.93 8.11
N SER A 134 -47.52 10.60 7.40
CA SER A 134 -47.20 11.44 6.24
C SER A 134 -46.24 12.58 6.60
N GLY A 135 -46.42 13.22 7.76
CA GLY A 135 -45.48 14.23 8.27
C GLY A 135 -44.08 13.67 8.56
N ILE A 136 -44.00 12.50 9.20
CA ILE A 136 -42.73 11.81 9.46
C ILE A 136 -42.05 11.40 8.15
N ILE A 137 -42.81 10.89 7.17
CA ILE A 137 -42.33 10.54 5.83
C ILE A 137 -41.81 11.79 5.09
N ALA A 138 -42.50 12.93 5.20
CA ALA A 138 -42.05 14.19 4.59
C ALA A 138 -40.74 14.70 5.21
N ILE A 139 -40.60 14.65 6.55
CA ILE A 139 -39.36 15.02 7.25
C ILE A 139 -38.22 14.06 6.89
N SER A 140 -38.49 12.75 6.86
CA SER A 140 -37.52 11.72 6.48
C SER A 140 -37.05 11.89 5.05
N LYS A 141 -37.97 12.14 4.11
CA LYS A 141 -37.69 12.47 2.71
C LYS A 141 -36.80 13.72 2.61
N HIS A 142 -37.16 14.82 3.27
CA HIS A 142 -36.36 16.04 3.22
C HIS A 142 -34.94 15.82 3.79
N GLN A 143 -34.80 15.05 4.88
CA GLN A 143 -33.48 14.69 5.41
C GLN A 143 -32.67 13.81 4.43
N ALA A 144 -33.33 12.92 3.69
CA ALA A 144 -32.69 12.12 2.65
C ALA A 144 -32.28 12.96 1.43
N GLU A 145 -33.10 13.94 1.02
CA GLU A 145 -32.78 14.91 -0.03
C GLU A 145 -31.57 15.78 0.34
N LEU A 146 -31.51 16.30 1.57
CA LEU A 146 -30.35 17.04 2.08
C LEU A 146 -29.06 16.19 2.12
N LYS A 147 -29.16 14.92 2.55
CA LYS A 147 -28.02 13.98 2.51
C LYS A 147 -27.58 13.70 1.07
N SER A 148 -28.53 13.53 0.16
CA SER A 148 -28.25 13.35 -1.27
C SER A 148 -27.57 14.59 -1.86
N GLN A 149 -27.99 15.80 -1.48
CA GLN A 149 -27.39 17.05 -1.93
C GLN A 149 -25.96 17.21 -1.43
N ALA A 150 -25.69 16.91 -0.15
CA ALA A 150 -24.33 16.91 0.41
C ALA A 150 -23.42 15.92 -0.34
N ILE A 151 -23.87 14.67 -0.53
CA ILE A 151 -23.12 13.65 -1.29
C ILE A 151 -22.87 14.10 -2.74
N LEU A 152 -23.82 14.81 -3.37
CA LEU A 152 -23.63 15.38 -4.71
C LEU A 152 -22.59 16.51 -4.73
N GLN A 153 -22.53 17.36 -3.69
CA GLN A 153 -21.47 18.37 -3.55
C GLN A 153 -20.10 17.71 -3.33
N ASP A 154 -19.99 16.75 -2.41
CA ASP A 154 -18.74 15.99 -2.18
C ASP A 154 -18.23 15.35 -3.48
N ASN A 155 -19.15 14.81 -4.30
CA ASN A 155 -18.84 14.24 -5.62
C ASN A 155 -18.43 15.27 -6.68
N LEU A 156 -18.76 16.55 -6.53
CA LEU A 156 -18.27 17.63 -7.40
C LEU A 156 -16.87 18.05 -6.96
N GLU A 157 -16.66 18.30 -5.67
CA GLU A 157 -15.33 18.65 -5.14
C GLU A 157 -14.30 17.53 -5.38
N LEU A 158 -14.70 16.26 -5.31
CA LEU A 158 -13.83 15.13 -5.67
C LEU A 158 -13.51 15.09 -7.16
N LYS A 159 -14.42 15.49 -8.05
CA LYS A 159 -14.14 15.59 -9.50
C LYS A 159 -13.18 16.73 -9.81
N GLU A 160 -13.34 17.87 -9.15
CA GLU A 160 -12.41 19.00 -9.29
C GLU A 160 -10.99 18.58 -8.85
N LYS A 161 -10.85 17.95 -7.68
CA LYS A 161 -9.59 17.39 -7.18
C LYS A 161 -8.99 16.32 -8.13
N ILE A 162 -9.82 15.52 -8.80
CA ILE A 162 -9.37 14.58 -9.84
C ILE A 162 -8.84 15.35 -11.07
N TYR A 163 -9.55 16.36 -11.57
CA TYR A 163 -9.07 17.16 -12.71
C TYR A 163 -7.77 17.91 -12.41
N GLU A 164 -7.61 18.46 -11.20
CA GLU A 164 -6.35 19.07 -10.73
C GLU A 164 -5.20 18.05 -10.72
N GLN A 165 -5.45 16.84 -10.18
CA GLN A 165 -4.45 15.76 -10.16
C GLN A 165 -4.10 15.28 -11.57
N GLU A 166 -5.07 15.13 -12.47
CA GLU A 166 -4.80 14.83 -13.88
C GLU A 166 -3.98 15.94 -14.56
N GLU A 167 -4.24 17.22 -14.25
CA GLU A 167 -3.45 18.32 -14.81
C GLU A 167 -2.00 18.32 -14.29
N GLN A 168 -1.80 18.02 -13.00
CA GLN A 168 -0.46 17.82 -12.43
C GLN A 168 0.23 16.62 -13.08
N ILE A 169 -0.46 15.48 -13.26
CA ILE A 169 0.06 14.30 -13.95
C ILE A 169 0.44 14.63 -15.40
N ARG A 170 -0.39 15.39 -16.14
CA ARG A 170 -0.06 15.88 -17.49
C ARG A 170 1.18 16.76 -17.49
N LYS A 171 1.36 17.66 -16.51
CA LYS A 171 2.58 18.49 -16.38
C LYS A 171 3.84 17.65 -16.09
N TYR A 172 3.74 16.64 -15.21
CA TYR A 172 4.84 15.70 -14.95
C TYR A 172 5.15 14.78 -16.14
N LEU A 173 4.13 14.40 -16.93
CA LEU A 173 4.31 13.63 -18.15
C LEU A 173 5.07 14.45 -19.21
N ASN A 174 4.59 15.66 -19.50
CA ASN A 174 5.21 16.56 -20.48
C ASN A 174 6.67 16.87 -20.12
N THR A 175 6.95 17.28 -18.88
CA THR A 175 8.33 17.58 -18.43
C THR A 175 9.22 16.33 -18.43
N SER A 176 8.67 15.13 -18.21
CA SER A 176 9.39 13.87 -18.40
C SER A 176 9.69 13.57 -19.87
N GLU A 177 8.75 13.90 -20.78
CA GLU A 177 8.90 13.70 -22.23
C GLU A 177 9.87 14.71 -22.86
N GLU A 178 9.82 15.98 -22.45
CA GLU A 178 10.82 17.01 -22.75
C GLU A 178 12.22 16.58 -22.28
N SER A 179 12.33 16.07 -21.05
CA SER A 179 13.60 15.56 -20.50
C SER A 179 14.14 14.36 -21.28
N LYS A 180 13.26 13.43 -21.70
CA LYS A 180 13.63 12.30 -22.57
C LYS A 180 14.07 12.77 -23.95
N SER A 181 13.32 13.68 -24.56
CA SER A 181 13.64 14.28 -25.87
C SER A 181 15.01 14.98 -25.84
N TYR A 182 15.28 15.76 -24.80
CA TYR A 182 16.58 16.38 -24.56
C TYR A 182 17.70 15.33 -24.38
N ALA A 183 17.49 14.30 -23.56
CA ALA A 183 18.47 13.23 -23.37
C ALA A 183 18.73 12.43 -24.66
N SER A 184 17.70 12.14 -25.46
CA SER A 184 17.82 11.51 -26.77
C SER A 184 18.57 12.39 -27.77
N LYS A 185 18.34 13.71 -27.76
CA LYS A 185 19.09 14.67 -28.58
C LYS A 185 20.58 14.67 -28.21
N VAL A 186 20.90 14.82 -26.92
CA VAL A 186 22.29 14.80 -26.43
C VAL A 186 22.97 13.46 -26.71
N SER A 187 22.26 12.33 -26.54
CA SER A 187 22.80 11.01 -26.89
C SER A 187 23.06 10.87 -28.40
N ARG A 188 22.19 11.41 -29.26
CA ARG A 188 22.43 11.45 -30.71
C ARG A 188 23.67 12.29 -31.04
N GLU A 189 23.80 13.48 -30.46
CA GLU A 189 24.96 14.36 -30.65
C GLU A 189 26.28 13.71 -30.17
N GLN A 190 26.26 13.00 -29.05
CA GLN A 190 27.38 12.20 -28.56
C GLN A 190 27.73 11.03 -29.48
N ASN A 191 26.73 10.31 -30.01
CA ASN A 191 26.93 9.20 -30.95
C ASN A 191 27.44 9.70 -32.32
N GLU A 192 26.98 10.85 -32.78
CA GLU A 192 27.47 11.50 -34.02
C GLU A 192 28.92 11.97 -33.85
N PHE A 193 29.28 12.55 -32.70
CA PHE A 193 30.68 12.88 -32.37
C PHE A 193 31.57 11.63 -32.25
N PHE A 194 31.07 10.54 -31.63
CA PHE A 194 31.79 9.28 -31.54
C PHE A 194 32.02 8.66 -32.93
N ALA A 195 31.00 8.64 -33.79
CA ALA A 195 31.11 8.15 -35.16
C ALA A 195 32.10 8.99 -36.00
N GLN A 196 32.11 10.32 -35.83
CA GLN A 196 33.11 11.20 -36.44
C GLN A 196 34.53 10.86 -35.97
N LEU A 197 34.74 10.63 -34.67
CA LEU A 197 36.05 10.23 -34.13
C LEU A 197 36.50 8.84 -34.62
N CYS A 198 35.59 7.87 -34.71
CA CYS A 198 35.89 6.55 -35.27
C CYS A 198 36.27 6.65 -36.76
N HIS A 199 35.55 7.45 -37.54
CA HIS A 199 35.88 7.71 -38.94
C HIS A 199 37.24 8.42 -39.11
N LEU A 200 37.54 9.43 -38.28
CA LEU A 200 38.81 10.17 -38.30
C LEU A 200 40.02 9.31 -37.89
N LEU A 201 39.80 8.18 -37.22
CA LEU A 201 40.83 7.25 -36.74
C LEU A 201 40.81 5.91 -37.48
N GLU A 202 40.06 5.83 -38.58
CA GLU A 202 39.89 4.65 -39.45
C GLU A 202 39.45 3.38 -38.69
N LEU A 203 38.74 3.57 -37.57
CA LEU A 203 38.06 2.50 -36.85
C LEU A 203 36.80 2.15 -37.64
N GLY A 204 36.94 1.21 -38.58
CA GLY A 204 35.86 0.71 -39.41
C GLY A 204 34.67 0.27 -38.56
N ILE A 205 33.54 0.96 -38.71
CA ILE A 205 32.38 0.91 -37.80
C ILE A 205 31.61 -0.41 -38.04
N GLY A 206 32.15 -1.50 -37.51
CA GLY A 206 31.82 -2.89 -37.86
C GLY A 206 30.51 -3.46 -37.30
N GLY A 207 29.44 -2.65 -37.21
CA GLY A 207 28.08 -3.08 -36.88
C GLY A 207 27.79 -3.56 -35.45
N ASN A 208 28.82 -4.00 -34.72
CA ASN A 208 28.76 -4.28 -33.28
C ASN A 208 29.04 -3.01 -32.46
N GLU A 209 28.78 -3.09 -31.15
CA GLU A 209 29.12 -2.05 -30.17
C GLU A 209 30.65 -1.92 -30.01
N GLU A 210 31.29 -1.19 -30.93
CA GLU A 210 32.71 -0.83 -30.82
C GLU A 210 32.89 0.09 -29.59
N SER A 211 33.28 -0.49 -28.46
CA SER A 211 33.28 0.24 -27.18
C SER A 211 34.20 1.46 -27.21
N PRO A 212 33.89 2.52 -26.44
CA PRO A 212 34.78 3.68 -26.33
C PRO A 212 36.17 3.31 -25.79
N GLU A 213 36.34 2.13 -25.18
CA GLU A 213 37.64 1.61 -24.77
C GLU A 213 38.53 1.24 -25.97
N ARG A 214 37.94 0.79 -27.10
CA ARG A 214 38.68 0.53 -28.36
C ARG A 214 39.17 1.84 -28.99
N LEU A 215 38.31 2.87 -29.03
CA LEU A 215 38.68 4.23 -29.42
C LEU A 215 39.84 4.77 -28.54
N LEU A 216 39.66 4.71 -27.22
CA LEU A 216 40.68 5.13 -26.25
C LEU A 216 41.98 4.30 -26.36
N SER A 217 41.89 3.02 -26.75
CA SER A 217 43.07 2.16 -26.95
C SER A 217 43.84 2.53 -28.22
N LYS A 218 43.16 2.83 -29.33
CA LYS A 218 43.80 3.35 -30.56
C LYS A 218 44.47 4.70 -30.29
N ILE A 219 43.79 5.63 -29.62
CA ILE A 219 44.35 6.93 -29.22
C ILE A 219 45.57 6.76 -28.28
N ARG A 220 45.50 5.82 -27.32
CA ARG A 220 46.62 5.51 -26.42
C ARG A 220 47.80 4.87 -27.14
N GLY A 221 47.55 4.04 -28.15
CA GLY A 221 48.56 3.48 -29.05
C GLY A 221 49.27 4.57 -29.86
N MET A 222 48.50 5.42 -30.56
CA MET A 222 49.03 6.55 -31.33
C MET A 222 49.81 7.54 -30.47
N ARG A 223 49.43 7.76 -29.19
CA ARG A 223 50.24 8.54 -28.26
C ARG A 223 51.62 7.90 -28.03
N LYS A 224 51.66 6.61 -27.68
CA LYS A 224 52.93 5.89 -27.45
C LYS A 224 53.83 5.90 -28.69
N GLU A 225 53.25 5.70 -29.86
CA GLU A 225 53.95 5.78 -31.15
C GLU A 225 54.50 7.19 -31.40
N ASN A 226 53.70 8.22 -31.17
CA ASN A 226 54.11 9.62 -31.29
C ASN A 226 55.19 10.02 -30.26
N ASP A 227 55.19 9.43 -29.07
CA ASP A 227 56.23 9.64 -28.05
C ASP A 227 57.53 8.92 -28.43
N ALA A 228 57.47 7.67 -28.91
CA ALA A 228 58.64 6.94 -29.44
C ALA A 228 59.24 7.61 -30.70
N LEU A 229 58.41 8.21 -31.56
CA LEU A 229 58.87 9.00 -32.71
C LEU A 229 59.58 10.30 -32.27
N LYS A 230 59.19 10.91 -31.13
CA LYS A 230 59.96 12.03 -30.56
C LYS A 230 61.33 11.56 -30.08
N GLU A 231 61.41 10.43 -29.38
CA GLU A 231 62.68 9.85 -28.94
C GLU A 231 63.60 9.54 -30.14
N GLN A 232 63.06 9.05 -31.26
CA GLN A 232 63.81 8.90 -32.51
C GLN A 232 64.26 10.24 -33.10
N ILE A 233 63.39 11.27 -33.16
CA ILE A 233 63.75 12.62 -33.63
C ILE A 233 64.83 13.26 -32.73
N ASP A 234 64.77 13.02 -31.42
CA ASP A 234 65.73 13.52 -30.46
C ASP A 234 67.11 12.86 -30.63
N THR A 235 67.16 11.53 -30.75
CA THR A 235 68.42 10.81 -31.06
C THR A 235 68.98 11.18 -32.44
N PHE A 236 68.14 11.33 -33.48
CA PHE A 236 68.61 11.83 -34.78
C PHE A 236 69.18 13.25 -34.67
N ARG A 237 68.54 14.16 -33.91
CA ARG A 237 69.06 15.51 -33.66
C ARG A 237 70.42 15.47 -32.96
N GLU A 238 70.62 14.58 -31.99
CA GLU A 238 71.93 14.36 -31.35
C GLU A 238 72.98 13.83 -32.34
N THR A 239 72.63 12.88 -33.21
CA THR A 239 73.57 12.44 -34.26
C THR A 239 73.92 13.58 -35.23
N VAL A 240 72.98 14.45 -35.57
CA VAL A 240 73.25 15.61 -36.45
C VAL A 240 74.21 16.60 -35.78
N THR A 241 74.01 16.94 -34.50
CA THR A 241 74.94 17.87 -33.81
C THR A 241 76.34 17.27 -33.64
N ILE A 242 76.46 15.95 -33.46
CA ILE A 242 77.75 15.25 -33.48
C ILE A 242 78.42 15.39 -34.86
N HIS A 243 77.71 15.09 -35.96
CA HIS A 243 78.26 15.25 -37.32
C HIS A 243 78.59 16.71 -37.65
N GLU A 244 77.83 17.70 -37.16
CA GLU A 244 78.17 19.13 -37.30
C GLU A 244 79.47 19.49 -36.56
N MET A 245 79.68 18.97 -35.36
CA MET A 245 80.92 19.14 -34.60
C MET A 245 82.11 18.45 -35.28
N GLU A 246 81.92 17.25 -35.82
CA GLU A 246 82.95 16.54 -36.60
C GLU A 246 83.29 17.27 -37.91
N LEU A 247 82.28 17.73 -38.67
CA LEU A 247 82.48 18.53 -39.89
C LEU A 247 83.24 19.83 -39.58
N LYS A 248 82.98 20.46 -38.42
CA LYS A 248 83.74 21.62 -37.96
C LYS A 248 85.20 21.27 -37.64
N ALA A 249 85.45 20.21 -36.87
CA ALA A 249 86.82 19.75 -36.55
C ALA A 249 87.60 19.30 -37.80
N ASN A 250 86.92 18.69 -38.77
CA ASN A 250 87.47 18.31 -40.07
C ASN A 250 87.80 19.56 -40.91
N ARG A 251 86.93 20.56 -40.94
CA ARG A 251 87.19 21.85 -41.62
C ARG A 251 88.39 22.58 -40.99
N GLU A 252 88.48 22.61 -39.67
CA GLU A 252 89.63 23.19 -38.95
C GLU A 252 90.94 22.41 -39.23
N THR A 253 90.85 21.09 -39.36
CA THR A 253 91.98 20.23 -39.74
C THR A 253 92.43 20.45 -41.19
N ILE A 254 91.49 20.56 -42.14
CA ILE A 254 91.79 20.94 -43.53
C ILE A 254 92.41 22.34 -43.58
N MET A 255 91.92 23.32 -42.81
CA MET A 255 92.51 24.66 -42.75
C MET A 255 93.96 24.64 -42.23
N ARG A 256 94.29 23.78 -41.24
CA ARG A 256 95.68 23.58 -40.79
C ARG A 256 96.55 22.95 -41.88
N LEU A 257 96.10 21.83 -42.48
CA LEU A 257 96.84 21.15 -43.54
C LEU A 257 97.07 22.04 -44.77
N VAL A 258 96.05 22.82 -45.20
CA VAL A 258 96.21 23.82 -46.27
C VAL A 258 97.18 24.92 -45.87
N SER A 259 97.22 25.33 -44.60
CA SER A 259 98.20 26.31 -44.10
C SER A 259 99.63 25.74 -44.01
N GLU A 260 99.78 24.43 -43.79
CA GLU A 260 101.06 23.71 -43.80
C GLU A 260 101.54 23.50 -45.24
N VAL A 261 100.70 23.00 -46.14
CA VAL A 261 101.00 22.89 -47.59
C VAL A 261 101.37 24.25 -48.18
N ASN A 262 100.69 25.34 -47.83
CA ASN A 262 101.06 26.69 -48.27
C ASN A 262 102.41 27.19 -47.71
N LYS A 263 102.88 26.67 -46.56
CA LYS A 263 104.24 26.96 -46.05
C LYS A 263 105.27 26.15 -46.81
N GLU A 264 105.05 24.85 -47.00
CA GLU A 264 105.97 23.98 -47.73
C GLU A 264 106.07 24.37 -49.21
N GLN A 265 104.96 24.74 -49.87
CA GLN A 265 104.97 25.28 -51.22
C GLN A 265 105.80 26.57 -51.35
N LYS A 266 105.79 27.43 -50.32
CA LYS A 266 106.65 28.64 -50.29
C LYS A 266 108.12 28.30 -50.10
N LYS A 267 108.45 27.29 -49.27
CA LYS A 267 109.83 26.78 -49.15
C LYS A 267 110.31 26.12 -50.45
N ALA A 268 109.46 25.33 -51.09
CA ALA A 268 109.75 24.67 -52.36
C ALA A 268 109.97 25.69 -53.48
N ALA A 269 109.14 26.74 -53.55
CA ALA A 269 109.34 27.84 -54.50
C ALA A 269 110.65 28.61 -54.25
N ALA A 270 111.00 28.89 -52.98
CA ALA A 270 112.29 29.49 -52.64
C ALA A 270 113.47 28.58 -53.03
N CYS A 271 113.36 27.27 -52.77
CA CYS A 271 114.36 26.29 -53.15
C CYS A 271 114.51 26.16 -54.68
N SER A 272 113.41 26.22 -55.45
CA SER A 272 113.46 26.31 -56.92
C SER A 272 114.21 27.56 -57.36
N GLN A 273 113.90 28.72 -56.77
CA GLN A 273 114.57 29.97 -57.10
C GLN A 273 116.06 29.96 -56.74
N ASP A 274 116.47 29.26 -55.68
CA ASP A 274 117.88 29.08 -55.32
C ASP A 274 118.60 28.07 -56.24
N ILE A 275 117.90 27.04 -56.72
CA ILE A 275 118.39 26.13 -57.78
C ILE A 275 118.55 26.88 -59.11
N GLU A 276 117.61 27.75 -59.48
CA GLU A 276 117.67 28.61 -60.66
C GLU A 276 118.90 29.54 -60.59
N LYS A 277 119.12 30.25 -59.47
CA LYS A 277 120.34 31.06 -59.25
C LYS A 277 121.62 30.24 -59.40
N LEU A 278 121.68 29.05 -58.79
CA LEU A 278 122.85 28.17 -58.87
C LEU A 278 123.07 27.63 -60.30
N SER A 279 122.00 27.44 -61.08
CA SER A 279 122.07 27.08 -62.50
C SER A 279 122.58 28.24 -63.35
N ASP A 280 122.11 29.46 -63.11
CA ASP A 280 122.59 30.67 -63.77
C ASP A 280 124.07 30.91 -63.45
N ASP A 281 124.47 30.85 -62.17
CA ASP A 281 125.86 30.94 -61.73
C ASP A 281 126.75 29.86 -62.36
N LEU A 282 126.28 28.60 -62.43
CA LEU A 282 126.99 27.52 -63.10
C LEU A 282 127.15 27.81 -64.61
N SER A 283 126.14 28.38 -65.26
CA SER A 283 126.21 28.77 -66.68
C SER A 283 127.23 29.91 -66.89
N ASN A 284 127.23 30.91 -66.00
CA ASN A 284 128.17 32.04 -66.00
C ASN A 284 129.61 31.57 -65.78
N ILE A 285 129.84 30.68 -64.80
CA ILE A 285 131.15 30.06 -64.54
C ILE A 285 131.58 29.19 -65.73
N THR A 286 130.65 28.49 -66.39
CA THR A 286 130.95 27.67 -67.57
C THR A 286 131.34 28.54 -68.78
N GLY A 287 130.65 29.67 -69.00
CA GLY A 287 131.02 30.65 -70.03
C GLY A 287 132.37 31.32 -69.73
N ALA A 288 132.62 31.70 -68.48
CA ALA A 288 133.92 32.23 -68.05
C ALA A 288 135.05 31.22 -68.23
N LYS A 289 134.82 29.93 -67.93
CA LYS A 289 135.74 28.82 -68.22
C LYS A 289 136.00 28.69 -69.72
N GLN A 290 134.97 28.71 -70.55
CA GLN A 290 135.11 28.63 -72.01
C GLN A 290 135.96 29.79 -72.55
N ASN A 291 135.69 31.03 -72.11
CA ASN A 291 136.49 32.21 -72.48
C ASN A 291 137.98 32.05 -72.09
N LEU A 292 138.27 31.52 -70.90
CA LEU A 292 139.64 31.23 -70.47
C LEU A 292 140.27 30.08 -71.28
N GLU A 293 139.52 29.05 -71.67
CA GLU A 293 139.98 27.98 -72.57
C GLU A 293 140.27 28.52 -73.99
N GLU A 294 139.55 29.54 -74.45
CA GLU A 294 139.83 30.23 -75.71
C GLU A 294 141.06 31.14 -75.61
N GLU A 295 141.24 31.87 -74.50
CA GLU A 295 142.43 32.67 -74.24
C GLU A 295 143.68 31.79 -74.12
N ILE A 296 143.61 30.67 -73.40
CA ILE A 296 144.69 29.66 -73.34
C ILE A 296 145.04 29.15 -74.74
N ARG A 297 144.04 28.83 -75.58
CA ARG A 297 144.23 28.40 -76.97
C ARG A 297 144.89 29.48 -77.82
N SER A 298 144.51 30.75 -77.63
CA SER A 298 145.12 31.91 -78.28
C SER A 298 146.59 32.12 -77.84
N LEU A 299 146.88 31.99 -76.55
CA LEU A 299 148.23 32.06 -76.00
C LEU A 299 149.11 30.89 -76.47
N GLN A 300 148.56 29.68 -76.59
CA GLN A 300 149.24 28.51 -77.18
C GLN A 300 149.57 28.77 -78.66
N ASN A 301 148.63 29.29 -79.46
CA ASN A 301 148.88 29.65 -80.85
C ASN A 301 149.98 30.73 -80.99
N ARG A 302 149.97 31.74 -80.11
CA ARG A 302 151.03 32.77 -80.05
C ARG A 302 152.39 32.20 -79.64
N LEU A 303 152.42 31.22 -78.73
CA LEU A 303 153.64 30.53 -78.33
C LEU A 303 154.20 29.67 -79.47
N ALA A 304 153.35 28.93 -80.19
CA ALA A 304 153.75 28.14 -81.36
C ALA A 304 154.32 29.02 -82.49
N ALA A 305 153.66 30.15 -82.79
CA ALA A 305 154.17 31.12 -83.77
C ALA A 305 155.53 31.73 -83.34
N SER A 306 155.71 31.99 -82.04
CA SER A 306 156.99 32.44 -81.48
C SER A 306 158.08 31.36 -81.62
N GLN A 307 157.75 30.09 -81.33
CA GLN A 307 158.67 28.96 -81.47
C GLN A 307 159.11 28.77 -82.93
N GLN A 308 158.18 28.85 -83.89
CA GLN A 308 158.50 28.80 -85.33
C GLN A 308 159.45 29.94 -85.74
N ALA A 309 159.21 31.17 -85.28
CA ALA A 309 160.12 32.30 -85.54
C ALA A 309 161.53 32.09 -84.95
N TRP A 310 161.65 31.42 -83.79
CA TRP A 310 162.95 31.03 -83.23
C TRP A 310 163.63 29.92 -84.05
N GLU A 311 162.89 28.95 -84.59
CA GLU A 311 163.43 27.92 -85.48
C GLU A 311 163.92 28.50 -86.82
N GLU A 312 163.19 29.44 -87.41
CA GLU A 312 163.61 30.19 -88.61
C GLU A 312 164.91 30.99 -88.36
N LEU A 313 165.01 31.65 -87.20
CA LEU A 313 166.20 32.40 -86.79
C LEU A 313 167.40 31.46 -86.54
N GLY A 314 167.14 30.24 -86.04
CA GLY A 314 168.12 29.15 -85.95
C GLY A 314 168.63 28.69 -87.32
N GLN A 315 167.74 28.50 -88.30
CA GLN A 315 168.13 28.13 -89.67
C GLN A 315 168.94 29.23 -90.37
N LEU A 316 168.62 30.51 -90.13
CA LEU A 316 169.43 31.65 -90.58
C LEU A 316 170.83 31.65 -89.95
N LYS A 317 170.95 31.30 -88.66
CA LYS A 317 172.25 31.20 -87.97
C LYS A 317 173.17 30.17 -88.63
N VAL A 318 172.64 29.02 -89.06
CA VAL A 318 173.41 27.98 -89.76
C VAL A 318 173.92 28.50 -91.11
N ARG A 319 173.05 29.08 -91.94
CA ARG A 319 173.42 29.63 -93.27
C ARG A 319 174.54 30.68 -93.21
N CYS A 320 174.56 31.53 -92.18
CA CYS A 320 175.64 32.50 -91.99
C CYS A 320 176.99 31.82 -91.75
N ASN A 321 177.03 30.81 -90.87
CA ASN A 321 178.27 30.09 -90.54
C ASN A 321 178.83 29.32 -91.75
N GLU A 322 177.96 28.72 -92.57
CA GLU A 322 178.34 28.01 -93.80
C GLU A 322 179.05 28.97 -94.79
N LYS A 323 178.49 30.16 -95.01
CA LYS A 323 179.10 31.18 -95.90
C LYS A 323 180.40 31.79 -95.35
N GLU A 324 180.55 31.86 -94.03
CA GLU A 324 181.80 32.37 -93.41
C GLU A 324 182.97 31.36 -93.51
N ALA A 325 182.67 30.05 -93.58
CA ALA A 325 183.69 29.02 -93.83
C ALA A 325 184.18 29.05 -95.30
N GLU A 326 183.24 29.15 -96.25
CA GLU A 326 183.51 29.20 -97.70
C GLU A 326 184.41 30.39 -98.11
N LEU A 327 184.31 31.52 -97.39
CA LEU A 327 185.18 32.70 -97.61
C LEU A 327 186.62 32.52 -97.12
N LYS A 328 186.89 31.63 -96.16
CA LYS A 328 188.25 31.42 -95.62
C LYS A 328 189.11 30.50 -96.48
N THR A 329 188.52 29.50 -97.13
CA THR A 329 189.26 28.62 -98.07
C THR A 329 189.71 29.37 -99.31
N ASN A 330 188.85 30.24 -99.85
CA ASN A 330 189.09 30.96 -101.10
C ASN A 330 190.19 32.03 -100.98
N LEU A 331 190.51 32.50 -99.77
CA LEU A 331 191.51 33.56 -99.55
C LEU A 331 192.96 33.07 -99.76
N GLU A 332 193.27 31.85 -99.30
CA GLU A 332 194.65 31.36 -99.33
C GLU A 332 195.01 30.69 -100.67
N GLN A 333 194.06 30.05 -101.34
CA GLN A 333 194.27 29.55 -102.71
C GLN A 333 194.61 30.70 -103.68
N ALA A 334 193.95 31.85 -103.53
CA ALA A 334 194.20 33.05 -104.33
C ALA A 334 195.59 33.69 -104.15
N LYS A 335 196.39 33.27 -103.16
CA LYS A 335 197.77 33.77 -102.94
C LYS A 335 198.82 32.98 -103.73
N GLU A 336 198.62 31.69 -103.94
CA GLU A 336 199.60 30.82 -104.61
C GLU A 336 199.41 30.82 -106.13
N GLU A 337 198.15 30.77 -106.61
CA GLU A 337 197.80 30.85 -108.03
C GLU A 337 198.32 32.13 -108.72
N LYS A 338 198.43 33.22 -107.95
CA LYS A 338 198.90 34.53 -108.43
C LYS A 338 200.37 34.55 -108.87
N LYS A 339 201.18 33.55 -108.52
CA LYS A 339 202.56 33.41 -109.05
C LYS A 339 202.60 32.70 -110.41
N LEU A 340 201.82 31.63 -110.60
CA LEU A 340 201.82 30.82 -111.82
C LEU A 340 201.14 31.52 -113.02
N HIS A 341 200.20 32.44 -112.74
CA HIS A 341 199.44 33.16 -113.77
C HIS A 341 200.30 34.05 -114.71
N ASN A 342 201.55 34.38 -114.34
CA ASN A 342 202.44 35.17 -115.18
C ASN A 342 203.29 34.35 -116.18
N GLU A 343 203.49 33.05 -115.95
CA GLU A 343 204.31 32.19 -116.82
C GLU A 343 203.45 31.28 -117.73
N PHE A 344 202.24 30.95 -117.30
CA PHE A 344 201.26 30.22 -118.12
C PHE A 344 200.78 30.98 -119.36
N LYS A 345 200.98 32.30 -119.38
CA LYS A 345 200.42 33.24 -120.37
C LYS A 345 201.01 33.09 -121.78
N ASP A 346 202.19 32.48 -121.90
CA ASP A 346 202.93 32.33 -123.17
C ASP A 346 202.77 30.94 -123.83
N GLN A 347 201.96 30.01 -123.29
CA GLN A 347 201.80 28.67 -123.87
C GLN A 347 200.38 28.30 -124.36
N ILE A 348 199.29 28.87 -123.82
CA ILE A 348 197.94 28.61 -124.37
C ILE A 348 197.52 29.65 -125.41
N VAL A 349 198.33 29.71 -126.48
CA VAL A 349 197.90 30.04 -127.84
C VAL A 349 197.66 28.75 -128.67
N ALA A 350 198.04 27.59 -128.13
CA ALA A 350 198.24 26.36 -128.91
C ALA A 350 196.97 25.67 -129.47
N LEU A 351 195.87 25.52 -128.70
CA LEU A 351 194.75 24.61 -129.07
C LEU A 351 193.34 25.19 -128.79
N LEU A 352 192.95 26.11 -129.66
CA LEU A 352 191.62 26.36 -130.29
C LEU A 352 190.45 25.38 -129.98
N GLY A 353 189.18 25.85 -129.91
CA GLY A 353 188.03 24.90 -129.92
C GLY A 353 186.56 25.33 -129.69
N SER A 354 186.06 26.47 -130.19
CA SER A 354 184.64 26.79 -130.53
C SER A 354 183.40 26.05 -129.93
N ASN A 355 182.59 26.82 -129.15
CA ASN A 355 181.15 27.16 -129.38
C ASN A 355 179.99 26.08 -129.38
N PRO A 356 178.67 26.44 -129.32
CA PRO A 356 177.78 25.91 -128.26
C PRO A 356 176.32 25.51 -128.70
N ILE A 357 175.33 25.62 -127.78
CA ILE A 357 173.85 25.38 -127.86
C ILE A 357 173.44 23.91 -127.54
N GLY A 358 172.37 23.57 -126.81
CA GLY A 358 171.34 24.33 -126.04
C GLY A 358 169.90 23.76 -126.22
N ALA A 359 169.03 23.74 -125.20
CA ALA A 359 167.60 23.34 -125.32
C ALA A 359 166.69 23.73 -124.10
N THR A 360 165.36 23.67 -124.28
CA THR A 360 164.28 24.01 -123.31
C THR A 360 163.23 22.89 -123.17
N PRO A 361 162.45 22.80 -122.06
CA PRO A 361 161.43 21.75 -121.86
C PRO A 361 160.16 21.94 -122.72
N SER A 362 159.36 20.87 -122.88
CA SER A 362 158.27 20.78 -123.87
C SER A 362 156.86 20.95 -123.27
N LYS A 363 155.84 20.96 -124.15
CA LYS A 363 154.42 21.06 -123.77
C LYS A 363 153.87 19.79 -123.12
N GLU A 364 154.41 18.63 -123.46
CA GLU A 364 153.94 17.31 -123.01
C GLU A 364 153.97 17.18 -121.48
N ASP A 365 155.02 17.67 -120.81
CA ASP A 365 155.18 17.55 -119.35
C ASP A 365 154.07 18.26 -118.56
N ILE A 366 153.53 19.36 -119.11
CA ILE A 366 152.41 20.12 -118.50
C ILE A 366 151.09 19.37 -118.72
N VAL A 367 150.89 18.79 -119.92
CA VAL A 367 149.70 18.00 -120.24
C VAL A 367 149.62 16.76 -119.34
N GLU A 368 150.74 16.08 -119.11
CA GLU A 368 150.80 14.90 -118.25
C GLU A 368 150.45 15.26 -116.78
N LYS A 369 150.94 16.40 -116.27
CA LYS A 369 150.59 16.89 -114.94
C LYS A 369 149.09 17.20 -114.78
N ILE A 370 148.45 17.71 -115.83
CA ILE A 370 147.00 17.97 -115.86
C ILE A 370 146.22 16.65 -115.91
N ARG A 371 146.68 15.65 -116.68
CA ARG A 371 146.12 14.29 -116.70
C ARG A 371 146.13 13.64 -115.30
N ASP A 372 147.24 13.81 -114.60
CA ASP A 372 147.51 13.28 -113.25
C ASP A 372 146.70 13.95 -112.12
N LEU A 373 146.27 15.20 -112.34
CA LEU A 373 145.30 15.89 -111.49
C LEU A 373 143.87 15.48 -111.83
N TYR A 374 143.52 15.40 -113.12
CA TYR A 374 142.20 14.98 -113.58
C TYR A 374 141.81 13.58 -113.10
N HIS A 375 142.73 12.60 -113.17
CA HIS A 375 142.49 11.25 -112.63
C HIS A 375 142.31 11.22 -111.10
N ARG A 376 142.90 12.17 -110.38
CA ARG A 376 142.82 12.30 -108.91
C ARG A 376 141.54 13.01 -108.46
N GLU A 377 141.04 13.92 -109.29
CA GLU A 377 139.74 14.54 -109.10
C GLU A 377 138.61 13.54 -109.40
N GLU A 378 138.74 12.78 -110.49
CA GLU A 378 137.77 11.74 -110.88
C GLU A 378 137.75 10.55 -109.89
N SER A 379 138.85 10.25 -109.18
CA SER A 379 138.86 9.23 -108.11
C SER A 379 138.21 9.72 -106.82
N LYS A 380 138.43 10.98 -106.40
CA LYS A 380 137.66 11.61 -105.30
C LYS A 380 136.17 11.63 -105.62
N LYS A 381 135.79 12.04 -106.83
CA LYS A 381 134.40 12.10 -107.29
C LYS A 381 133.70 10.75 -107.21
N LYS A 382 134.38 9.67 -107.60
CA LYS A 382 133.89 8.29 -107.41
C LYS A 382 133.70 7.92 -105.92
N MET A 383 134.62 8.32 -105.05
CA MET A 383 134.47 8.14 -103.59
C MET A 383 133.29 8.94 -103.02
N VAL A 384 133.12 10.19 -103.45
CA VAL A 384 131.98 11.04 -103.05
C VAL A 384 130.67 10.39 -103.48
N SER A 385 130.51 9.99 -104.74
CA SER A 385 129.28 9.31 -105.17
C SER A 385 129.06 7.92 -104.55
N GLN A 386 130.11 7.25 -104.08
CA GLN A 386 129.98 6.05 -103.26
C GLN A 386 129.47 6.35 -101.84
N LEU A 387 129.90 7.45 -101.23
CA LEU A 387 129.40 7.92 -99.93
C LEU A 387 127.98 8.49 -100.04
N GLU A 388 127.67 9.25 -101.08
CA GLU A 388 126.31 9.72 -101.40
C GLU A 388 125.35 8.54 -101.54
N ALA A 389 125.71 7.50 -102.30
CA ALA A 389 124.91 6.29 -102.43
C ALA A 389 124.74 5.51 -101.11
N GLN A 390 125.76 5.51 -100.24
CA GLN A 390 125.64 4.93 -98.89
C GLN A 390 124.71 5.76 -97.99
N ILE A 391 124.79 7.09 -98.05
CA ILE A 391 123.90 7.99 -97.31
C ILE A 391 122.46 7.83 -97.78
N SER A 392 122.19 7.87 -99.09
CA SER A 392 120.85 7.64 -99.63
C SER A 392 120.26 6.29 -99.18
N LYS A 393 121.07 5.22 -99.25
CA LYS A 393 120.64 3.89 -98.78
C LYS A 393 120.37 3.85 -97.27
N LEU A 394 121.19 4.53 -96.45
CA LEU A 394 120.98 4.61 -95.00
C LEU A 394 119.70 5.41 -94.68
N THR A 395 119.47 6.53 -95.35
CA THR A 395 118.22 7.31 -95.24
C THR A 395 117.00 6.48 -95.63
N GLU A 396 117.04 5.77 -96.75
CA GLU A 396 115.96 4.86 -97.18
C GLU A 396 115.69 3.74 -96.15
N THR A 397 116.73 3.17 -95.54
CA THR A 397 116.56 2.21 -94.42
C THR A 397 116.02 2.85 -93.15
N LEU A 398 116.27 4.13 -92.89
CA LEU A 398 115.77 4.86 -91.73
C LEU A 398 114.31 5.30 -91.91
N GLU A 399 113.94 5.73 -93.12
CA GLU A 399 112.55 6.06 -93.49
C GLU A 399 111.66 4.82 -93.45
N THR A 400 112.13 3.69 -93.99
CA THR A 400 111.40 2.41 -93.88
C THR A 400 111.32 1.90 -92.44
N GLN A 401 112.38 2.02 -91.62
CA GLN A 401 112.32 1.75 -90.17
C GLN A 401 111.29 2.63 -89.44
N THR A 402 111.31 3.94 -89.66
CA THR A 402 110.42 4.88 -88.94
C THR A 402 108.95 4.69 -89.34
N MET A 403 108.66 4.42 -90.62
CA MET A 403 107.33 4.02 -91.08
C MET A 403 106.84 2.72 -90.41
N LEU A 404 107.68 1.67 -90.36
CA LEU A 404 107.33 0.41 -89.69
C LEU A 404 107.09 0.60 -88.18
N HIS A 405 107.88 1.45 -87.51
CA HIS A 405 107.65 1.81 -86.10
C HIS A 405 106.35 2.60 -85.90
N GLN A 406 106.02 3.54 -86.80
CA GLN A 406 104.77 4.30 -86.73
C GLN A 406 103.54 3.39 -86.95
N GLU A 407 103.61 2.46 -87.90
CA GLU A 407 102.61 1.40 -88.07
C GLU A 407 102.47 0.51 -86.83
N ALA A 408 103.58 0.05 -86.26
CA ALA A 408 103.58 -0.77 -85.05
C ALA A 408 102.90 -0.04 -83.89
N LEU A 409 103.18 1.25 -83.70
CA LEU A 409 102.58 2.08 -82.67
C LEU A 409 101.08 2.36 -82.92
N GLN A 410 100.66 2.55 -84.18
CA GLN A 410 99.24 2.61 -84.52
C GLN A 410 98.53 1.27 -84.26
N ARG A 411 99.19 0.14 -84.57
CA ARG A 411 98.67 -1.21 -84.38
C ARG A 411 98.54 -1.56 -82.89
N ALA A 412 99.50 -1.13 -82.07
CA ALA A 412 99.45 -1.21 -80.61
C ALA A 412 98.25 -0.42 -80.04
N LYS A 413 98.11 0.87 -80.38
CA LYS A 413 96.95 1.69 -79.94
C LYS A 413 95.61 1.09 -80.39
N LYS A 414 95.51 0.60 -81.63
CA LYS A 414 94.32 -0.12 -82.14
C LYS A 414 94.05 -1.46 -81.43
N SER A 415 95.00 -1.98 -80.64
CA SER A 415 94.82 -3.15 -79.76
C SER A 415 94.48 -2.73 -78.33
N GLU A 416 95.12 -1.68 -77.83
CA GLU A 416 94.90 -1.06 -76.52
C GLU A 416 93.44 -0.60 -76.35
N ASN A 417 92.95 0.25 -77.25
CA ASN A 417 91.55 0.69 -77.29
C ASN A 417 90.54 -0.48 -77.38
N LYS A 418 90.90 -1.60 -78.02
CA LYS A 418 90.04 -2.80 -78.07
C LYS A 418 90.05 -3.56 -76.75
N SER A 419 91.20 -3.63 -76.08
CA SER A 419 91.32 -4.22 -74.75
C SER A 419 90.53 -3.43 -73.72
N GLU A 420 90.59 -2.09 -73.79
CA GLU A 420 89.79 -1.16 -72.98
C GLU A 420 88.28 -1.38 -73.23
N MET A 421 87.82 -1.34 -74.48
CA MET A 421 86.41 -1.61 -74.83
C MET A 421 85.90 -2.99 -74.36
N LEU A 422 86.74 -4.03 -74.41
CA LEU A 422 86.40 -5.37 -73.92
C LEU A 422 86.39 -5.44 -72.39
N HIS A 423 87.30 -4.75 -71.70
CA HIS A 423 87.32 -4.63 -70.24
C HIS A 423 86.07 -3.90 -69.73
N ASP A 424 85.68 -2.81 -70.38
CA ASP A 424 84.44 -2.07 -70.15
C ASP A 424 83.18 -2.94 -70.32
N GLN A 425 83.16 -3.80 -71.36
CA GLN A 425 82.05 -4.74 -71.59
C GLN A 425 82.01 -5.81 -70.49
N LEU A 426 83.16 -6.35 -70.12
CA LEU A 426 83.31 -7.35 -69.06
C LEU A 426 82.85 -6.79 -67.71
N MET A 427 83.31 -5.60 -67.31
CA MET A 427 82.90 -4.91 -66.08
C MET A 427 81.38 -4.66 -66.00
N ARG A 428 80.73 -4.32 -67.12
CA ARG A 428 79.25 -4.20 -67.17
C ARG A 428 78.56 -5.55 -66.98
N LEU A 429 79.03 -6.60 -67.64
CA LEU A 429 78.45 -7.95 -67.52
C LEU A 429 78.65 -8.55 -66.13
N GLU A 430 79.78 -8.28 -65.47
CA GLU A 430 80.02 -8.64 -64.07
C GLU A 430 79.07 -7.88 -63.12
N GLY A 431 78.88 -6.58 -63.33
CA GLY A 431 77.90 -5.77 -62.59
C GLY A 431 76.46 -6.26 -62.75
N GLU A 432 76.04 -6.56 -63.99
CA GLU A 432 74.74 -7.16 -64.29
C GLU A 432 74.58 -8.53 -63.60
N LEU A 433 75.59 -9.41 -63.67
CA LEU A 433 75.57 -10.72 -63.02
C LEU A 433 75.42 -10.61 -61.50
N VAL A 434 76.23 -9.77 -60.85
CA VAL A 434 76.17 -9.52 -59.40
C VAL A 434 74.82 -8.94 -58.99
N SER A 435 74.28 -7.98 -59.76
CA SER A 435 72.93 -7.45 -59.51
C SER A 435 71.86 -8.54 -59.59
N GLY A 436 72.02 -9.48 -60.55
CA GLY A 436 71.15 -10.64 -60.71
C GLY A 436 71.22 -11.62 -59.54
N ASP A 437 72.39 -11.84 -58.94
CA ASP A 437 72.52 -12.70 -57.75
C ASP A 437 71.93 -12.05 -56.49
N VAL A 438 72.16 -10.75 -56.27
CA VAL A 438 71.52 -10.01 -55.17
C VAL A 438 69.98 -10.09 -55.28
N MET A 439 69.43 -9.92 -56.49
CA MET A 439 67.99 -10.09 -56.73
C MET A 439 67.53 -11.54 -56.50
N ARG A 440 68.29 -12.55 -56.98
CA ARG A 440 67.98 -13.97 -56.72
C ARG A 440 67.94 -14.29 -55.22
N ASP A 441 68.85 -13.73 -54.43
CA ASP A 441 68.91 -13.98 -52.99
C ASP A 441 67.83 -13.22 -52.20
N ALA A 442 67.46 -12.00 -52.63
CA ALA A 442 66.28 -11.30 -52.11
C ALA A 442 65.00 -12.12 -52.33
N TRP A 443 64.77 -12.63 -53.55
CA TRP A 443 63.61 -13.47 -53.87
C TRP A 443 63.62 -14.81 -53.11
N LYS A 444 64.79 -15.41 -52.86
CA LYS A 444 64.91 -16.60 -51.98
C LYS A 444 64.52 -16.26 -50.53
N LEU A 445 64.96 -15.12 -50.02
CA LEU A 445 64.66 -14.66 -48.66
C LEU A 445 63.17 -14.38 -48.48
N GLU A 446 62.54 -13.66 -49.41
CA GLU A 446 61.08 -13.43 -49.41
C GLU A 446 60.32 -14.75 -49.47
N LYS A 447 60.69 -15.68 -50.38
CA LYS A 447 60.08 -17.01 -50.45
C LYS A 447 60.18 -17.77 -49.12
N GLN A 448 61.31 -17.67 -48.41
CA GLN A 448 61.46 -18.27 -47.07
C GLN A 448 60.59 -17.58 -46.01
N GLN A 449 60.35 -16.27 -46.10
CA GLN A 449 59.43 -15.56 -45.21
C GLN A 449 57.98 -15.97 -45.45
N TYR A 450 57.53 -16.02 -46.71
CA TYR A 450 56.19 -16.51 -47.08
C TYR A 450 55.97 -17.97 -46.68
N LEU A 451 56.97 -18.85 -46.85
CA LEU A 451 56.91 -20.23 -46.36
C LEU A 451 56.70 -20.29 -44.84
N LYS A 452 57.54 -19.58 -44.05
CA LYS A 452 57.41 -19.53 -42.59
C LYS A 452 56.06 -18.98 -42.12
N PHE A 453 55.53 -17.98 -42.82
CA PHE A 453 54.20 -17.44 -42.54
C PHE A 453 53.10 -18.47 -42.81
N LEU A 454 53.16 -19.21 -43.93
CA LEU A 454 52.20 -20.26 -44.26
C LEU A 454 52.33 -21.48 -43.33
N ASP A 455 53.53 -21.82 -42.86
CA ASP A 455 53.73 -22.85 -41.82
C ASP A 455 53.08 -22.42 -40.50
N GLN A 456 53.35 -21.19 -40.01
CA GLN A 456 52.72 -20.65 -38.80
C GLN A 456 51.18 -20.57 -38.91
N LEU A 457 50.67 -20.19 -40.08
CA LEU A 457 49.24 -20.11 -40.34
C LEU A 457 48.60 -21.50 -40.47
N SER A 458 49.34 -22.52 -40.91
CA SER A 458 48.89 -23.91 -40.89
C SER A 458 48.81 -24.46 -39.46
N GLU A 459 49.84 -24.20 -38.64
CA GLU A 459 49.90 -24.59 -37.23
C GLU A 459 48.73 -23.99 -36.44
N LYS A 460 48.48 -22.68 -36.58
CA LYS A 460 47.39 -21.97 -35.90
C LYS A 460 45.98 -22.35 -36.37
N MET A 461 45.88 -23.15 -37.43
CA MET A 461 44.63 -23.65 -37.99
C MET A 461 44.48 -25.18 -37.80
N ASP A 462 45.36 -25.84 -37.03
CA ASP A 462 45.48 -27.30 -36.91
C ASP A 462 45.51 -28.01 -38.28
N LEU A 463 46.30 -27.50 -39.22
CA LEU A 463 46.41 -28.04 -40.58
C LEU A 463 47.73 -28.78 -40.85
N ASP A 464 48.64 -28.92 -39.90
CA ASP A 464 50.02 -29.41 -40.15
C ASP A 464 50.09 -30.71 -40.96
N ARG A 465 49.22 -31.69 -40.68
CA ARG A 465 49.14 -32.94 -41.44
C ARG A 465 48.67 -32.71 -42.88
N ILE A 466 47.62 -31.93 -43.05
CA ILE A 466 47.05 -31.56 -44.35
C ILE A 466 48.07 -30.74 -45.14
N ALA A 467 48.80 -29.83 -44.49
CA ALA A 467 49.86 -29.02 -45.10
C ALA A 467 51.09 -29.85 -45.55
N VAL A 468 51.28 -31.07 -45.03
CA VAL A 468 52.27 -32.04 -45.53
C VAL A 468 51.70 -32.85 -46.71
N GLU A 469 50.45 -33.29 -46.63
CA GLU A 469 49.79 -34.11 -47.65
C GLU A 469 49.42 -33.34 -48.93
N VAL A 470 49.00 -32.08 -48.80
CA VAL A 470 48.45 -31.23 -49.88
C VAL A 470 49.53 -30.45 -50.65
N GLY A 471 50.75 -30.34 -50.10
CA GLY A 471 51.86 -29.63 -50.73
C GLY A 471 51.73 -28.10 -50.72
N PHE A 472 52.83 -27.38 -51.00
CA PHE A 472 52.90 -25.92 -50.84
C PHE A 472 51.82 -25.17 -51.63
N ASP A 473 51.64 -25.53 -52.91
CA ASP A 473 50.84 -24.76 -53.86
C ASP A 473 49.34 -24.70 -53.48
N MET A 474 48.87 -25.65 -52.69
CA MET A 474 47.47 -25.77 -52.26
C MET A 474 47.26 -25.56 -50.74
N ARG A 475 48.33 -25.23 -49.98
CA ARG A 475 48.22 -24.89 -48.54
C ARG A 475 47.33 -23.67 -48.29
N LEU A 476 47.42 -22.66 -49.15
CA LEU A 476 46.61 -21.43 -49.00
C LEU A 476 45.11 -21.74 -49.10
N ASP A 477 44.71 -22.58 -50.06
CA ASP A 477 43.32 -23.00 -50.23
C ASP A 477 42.85 -23.88 -49.06
N ALA A 478 43.71 -24.74 -48.51
CA ALA A 478 43.41 -25.52 -47.30
C ALA A 478 43.19 -24.62 -46.07
N VAL A 479 44.01 -23.57 -45.90
CA VAL A 479 43.84 -22.54 -44.86
C VAL A 479 42.54 -21.77 -45.05
N LEU A 480 42.23 -21.32 -46.27
CA LEU A 480 40.99 -20.60 -46.59
C LEU A 480 39.75 -21.47 -46.32
N ALA A 481 39.75 -22.72 -46.78
CA ALA A 481 38.67 -23.66 -46.54
C ALA A 481 38.44 -23.92 -45.03
N ARG A 482 39.51 -24.04 -44.23
CA ARG A 482 39.41 -24.18 -42.77
C ARG A 482 38.91 -22.89 -42.11
N ALA A 483 39.27 -21.71 -42.60
CA ALA A 483 38.73 -20.43 -42.12
C ALA A 483 37.23 -20.30 -42.40
N GLU A 484 36.77 -20.70 -43.59
CA GLU A 484 35.34 -20.74 -43.90
C GLU A 484 34.57 -21.75 -43.05
N GLN A 485 35.16 -22.91 -42.75
CA GLN A 485 34.58 -23.92 -41.85
C GLN A 485 34.43 -23.39 -40.42
N LEU A 486 35.48 -22.78 -39.85
CA LEU A 486 35.42 -22.19 -38.51
C LEU A 486 34.39 -21.07 -38.42
N ASN A 487 34.33 -20.20 -39.44
CA ASN A 487 33.36 -19.11 -39.52
C ASN A 487 31.91 -19.62 -39.74
N LYS A 488 31.70 -20.78 -40.39
CA LYS A 488 30.41 -21.48 -40.39
C LYS A 488 30.04 -22.00 -39.00
N LEU A 489 30.94 -22.70 -38.31
CA LEU A 489 30.70 -23.23 -36.96
C LEU A 489 30.39 -22.11 -35.94
N GLU A 490 31.07 -20.97 -36.05
CA GLU A 490 30.76 -19.76 -35.27
C GLU A 490 29.36 -19.22 -35.59
N ARG A 491 29.00 -19.08 -36.88
CA ARG A 491 27.65 -18.68 -37.29
C ARG A 491 26.57 -19.63 -36.80
N ASP A 492 26.78 -20.94 -36.92
CA ASP A 492 25.80 -21.96 -36.53
C ASP A 492 25.59 -21.92 -35.00
N THR A 493 26.67 -21.91 -34.21
CA THR A 493 26.59 -21.77 -32.74
C THR A 493 26.00 -20.42 -32.31
N LEU A 494 26.23 -19.33 -33.04
CA LEU A 494 25.53 -18.05 -32.81
C LEU A 494 24.03 -18.15 -33.12
N THR A 495 23.60 -18.93 -34.13
CA THR A 495 22.17 -19.17 -34.38
C THR A 495 21.52 -20.03 -33.30
N ASP A 496 22.21 -21.06 -32.80
CA ASP A 496 21.73 -21.87 -31.67
C ASP A 496 21.64 -21.05 -30.38
N ASN A 497 22.65 -20.23 -30.07
CA ASN A 497 22.60 -19.29 -28.96
C ASN A 497 21.42 -18.29 -29.10
N LYS A 498 21.13 -17.82 -30.32
CA LYS A 498 19.99 -16.95 -30.63
C LYS A 498 18.64 -17.68 -30.48
N ILE A 499 18.57 -18.97 -30.78
CA ILE A 499 17.40 -19.82 -30.54
C ILE A 499 17.22 -20.08 -29.02
N MET A 500 18.30 -20.41 -28.31
CA MET A 500 18.31 -20.59 -26.86
C MET A 500 17.89 -19.32 -26.12
N LEU A 501 18.42 -18.15 -26.51
CA LEU A 501 18.02 -16.85 -25.97
C LEU A 501 16.53 -16.57 -26.18
N ARG A 502 15.99 -16.83 -27.38
CA ARG A 502 14.55 -16.73 -27.65
C ARG A 502 13.72 -17.69 -26.79
N ASN A 503 14.21 -18.90 -26.56
CA ASN A 503 13.55 -19.89 -25.69
C ASN A 503 13.58 -19.50 -24.21
N LEU A 504 14.69 -18.94 -23.72
CA LEU A 504 14.79 -18.38 -22.37
C LEU A 504 13.88 -17.15 -22.22
N GLN A 505 13.85 -16.26 -23.21
CA GLN A 505 12.96 -15.09 -23.21
C GLN A 505 11.48 -15.48 -23.15
N ARG A 506 11.07 -16.55 -23.87
CA ARG A 506 9.72 -17.15 -23.75
C ARG A 506 9.45 -17.69 -22.34
N LYS A 507 10.39 -18.44 -21.74
CA LYS A 507 10.27 -18.95 -20.36
C LYS A 507 10.13 -17.81 -19.34
N VAL A 508 10.92 -16.74 -19.47
CA VAL A 508 10.85 -15.56 -18.60
C VAL A 508 9.51 -14.84 -18.73
N LYS A 509 8.95 -14.70 -19.94
CA LYS A 509 7.60 -14.14 -20.13
C LYS A 509 6.53 -14.99 -19.43
N ALA A 510 6.51 -16.30 -19.68
CA ALA A 510 5.56 -17.21 -19.04
C ALA A 510 5.68 -17.22 -17.50
N GLN A 511 6.90 -17.08 -16.95
CA GLN A 511 7.12 -16.95 -15.51
C GLN A 511 6.64 -15.62 -14.94
N LYS A 512 6.78 -14.50 -15.67
CA LYS A 512 6.19 -13.21 -15.29
C LYS A 512 4.67 -13.25 -15.29
N GLU A 513 4.08 -13.76 -16.37
CA GLU A 513 2.63 -13.98 -16.49
C GLU A 513 2.12 -14.89 -15.34
N GLN A 514 2.85 -15.94 -14.97
CA GLN A 514 2.50 -16.79 -13.83
C GLN A 514 2.61 -16.07 -12.48
N LEU A 515 3.60 -15.17 -12.32
CA LEU A 515 3.76 -14.35 -11.11
C LEU A 515 2.63 -13.32 -10.99
N GLU A 516 2.33 -12.59 -12.06
CA GLU A 516 1.25 -11.60 -12.13
C GLU A 516 -0.12 -12.24 -11.82
N ASN A 517 -0.40 -13.43 -12.36
CA ASN A 517 -1.60 -14.21 -12.00
C ASN A 517 -1.64 -14.61 -10.52
N LYS A 518 -0.51 -15.00 -9.92
CA LYS A 518 -0.41 -15.29 -8.47
C LYS A 518 -0.58 -14.03 -7.63
N GLU A 519 -0.05 -12.89 -8.06
CA GLU A 519 -0.27 -11.61 -7.38
C GLU A 519 -1.74 -11.17 -7.42
N LEU A 520 -2.43 -11.34 -8.55
CA LEU A 520 -3.87 -11.08 -8.66
C LEU A 520 -4.66 -11.99 -7.71
N HIS A 521 -4.32 -13.28 -7.64
CA HIS A 521 -4.93 -14.20 -6.68
C HIS A 521 -4.66 -13.78 -5.22
N LEU A 522 -3.43 -13.37 -4.88
CA LEU A 522 -3.10 -12.84 -3.55
C LEU A 522 -3.83 -11.54 -3.22
N LYS A 523 -4.02 -10.64 -4.19
CA LYS A 523 -4.81 -9.40 -4.04
C LYS A 523 -6.28 -9.73 -3.74
N LEU A 524 -6.88 -10.68 -4.47
CA LEU A 524 -8.25 -11.17 -4.23
C LEU A 524 -8.40 -11.87 -2.87
N LEU A 525 -7.45 -12.72 -2.48
CA LEU A 525 -7.46 -13.37 -1.16
C LEU A 525 -7.35 -12.35 -0.02
N ARG A 526 -6.49 -11.33 -0.14
CA ARG A 526 -6.38 -10.23 0.84
C ARG A 526 -7.69 -9.46 0.94
N GLN A 527 -8.33 -9.12 -0.18
CA GLN A 527 -9.65 -8.50 -0.19
C GLN A 527 -10.71 -9.37 0.50
N LYS A 528 -10.71 -10.69 0.28
CA LYS A 528 -11.69 -11.56 0.96
C LYS A 528 -11.39 -11.75 2.45
N ILE A 529 -10.13 -11.70 2.88
CA ILE A 529 -9.77 -11.66 4.30
C ILE A 529 -10.34 -10.39 4.96
N VAL A 530 -10.12 -9.21 4.39
CA VAL A 530 -10.66 -7.94 4.91
C VAL A 530 -12.19 -8.01 5.03
N GLN A 531 -12.89 -8.47 3.99
CA GLN A 531 -14.35 -8.68 4.05
C GLN A 531 -14.78 -9.64 5.17
N LEU A 532 -14.03 -10.73 5.41
CA LEU A 532 -14.34 -11.68 6.47
C LEU A 532 -14.04 -11.11 7.87
N GLU A 533 -13.07 -10.21 7.99
CA GLU A 533 -12.78 -9.47 9.21
C GLU A 533 -13.84 -8.40 9.50
N GLU A 534 -14.32 -7.68 8.48
CA GLU A 534 -15.48 -6.78 8.56
C GLU A 534 -16.76 -7.54 8.95
N GLU A 535 -17.09 -8.64 8.24
CA GLU A 535 -18.20 -9.52 8.56
C GLU A 535 -18.12 -10.03 10.02
N LYS A 536 -16.91 -10.37 10.50
CA LYS A 536 -16.67 -10.81 11.88
C LYS A 536 -16.90 -9.68 12.88
N GLN A 537 -16.36 -8.48 12.63
CA GLN A 537 -16.57 -7.31 13.51
C GLN A 537 -18.07 -6.99 13.65
N VAL A 538 -18.81 -6.97 12.55
CA VAL A 538 -20.27 -6.76 12.56
C VAL A 538 -20.99 -7.87 13.34
N ARG A 539 -20.63 -9.14 13.14
CA ARG A 539 -21.19 -10.26 13.93
C ARG A 539 -20.88 -10.14 15.42
N THR A 540 -19.70 -9.64 15.79
CA THR A 540 -19.32 -9.41 17.20
C THR A 540 -20.10 -8.24 17.81
N ALA A 541 -20.27 -7.12 17.09
CA ALA A 541 -21.10 -6.00 17.56
C ALA A 541 -22.56 -6.44 17.80
N LEU A 542 -23.17 -7.13 16.82
CA LEU A 542 -24.52 -7.71 16.94
C LEU A 542 -24.65 -8.79 18.03
N ALA A 543 -23.54 -9.34 18.54
CA ALA A 543 -23.55 -10.23 19.70
C ALA A 543 -23.61 -9.42 21.00
N VAL A 544 -22.80 -8.35 21.12
CA VAL A 544 -22.82 -7.43 22.27
C VAL A 544 -24.18 -6.75 22.41
N GLU A 545 -24.74 -6.19 21.34
CA GLU A 545 -26.07 -5.58 21.35
C GLU A 545 -27.16 -6.56 21.80
N ARG A 546 -27.09 -7.83 21.36
CA ARG A 546 -28.01 -8.88 21.80
C ARG A 546 -27.87 -9.16 23.29
N ASP A 547 -26.66 -9.19 23.83
CA ASP A 547 -26.44 -9.47 25.24
C ASP A 547 -26.78 -8.28 26.15
N GLU A 548 -26.65 -7.05 25.68
CA GLU A 548 -27.20 -5.85 26.32
C GLU A 548 -28.74 -5.85 26.31
N ALA A 549 -29.36 -6.23 25.18
CA ALA A 549 -30.81 -6.44 25.09
C ALA A 549 -31.28 -7.56 26.05
N ASN A 550 -30.57 -8.70 26.11
CA ASN A 550 -30.85 -9.78 27.06
C ASN A 550 -30.70 -9.30 28.52
N LEU A 551 -29.71 -8.46 28.81
CA LEU A 551 -29.46 -7.93 30.16
C LEU A 551 -30.50 -6.88 30.58
N THR A 552 -30.99 -6.06 29.65
CA THR A 552 -32.11 -5.13 29.90
C THR A 552 -33.43 -5.89 30.06
N LEU A 553 -33.72 -6.90 29.24
CA LEU A 553 -34.86 -7.80 29.42
C LEU A 553 -34.83 -8.50 30.79
N ARG A 554 -33.67 -9.03 31.22
CA ARG A 554 -33.50 -9.62 32.56
C ARG A 554 -33.70 -8.61 33.70
N LYS A 555 -33.33 -7.33 33.51
CA LYS A 555 -33.62 -6.25 34.48
C LYS A 555 -35.12 -5.93 34.54
N LEU A 556 -35.80 -5.89 33.39
CA LEU A 556 -37.23 -5.64 33.29
C LEU A 556 -38.04 -6.79 33.87
N GLN A 557 -37.69 -8.05 33.59
CA GLN A 557 -38.32 -9.22 34.19
C GLN A 557 -38.24 -9.15 35.73
N LYS A 558 -37.05 -8.92 36.29
CA LYS A 558 -36.88 -8.73 37.75
C LYS A 558 -37.68 -7.56 38.33
N LYS A 559 -38.11 -6.59 37.53
CA LYS A 559 -39.03 -5.52 37.95
C LYS A 559 -40.50 -5.98 37.86
N ILE A 560 -40.86 -6.74 36.82
CA ILE A 560 -42.16 -7.39 36.69
C ILE A 560 -42.40 -8.36 37.84
N ASP A 561 -41.44 -9.23 38.17
CA ASP A 561 -41.53 -10.20 39.27
C ASP A 561 -41.79 -9.49 40.62
N ARG A 562 -41.10 -8.36 40.88
CA ARG A 562 -41.33 -7.53 42.07
C ARG A 562 -42.73 -6.92 42.09
N LEU A 563 -43.15 -6.30 40.99
CA LEU A 563 -44.49 -5.70 40.87
C LEU A 563 -45.61 -6.75 40.95
N GLN A 564 -45.36 -8.00 40.52
CA GLN A 564 -46.29 -9.12 40.68
C GLN A 564 -46.41 -9.56 42.15
N ASN A 565 -45.29 -9.62 42.89
CA ASN A 565 -45.30 -9.91 44.33
C ASN A 565 -45.93 -8.76 45.15
N GLU A 566 -45.64 -7.51 44.81
CA GLU A 566 -46.31 -6.34 45.41
C GLU A 566 -47.83 -6.38 45.14
N LEU A 567 -48.24 -6.80 43.94
CA LEU A 567 -49.64 -6.98 43.56
C LEU A 567 -50.30 -8.21 44.24
N SER A 568 -49.57 -9.30 44.52
CA SER A 568 -50.12 -10.43 45.27
C SER A 568 -50.34 -10.06 46.73
N LEU A 569 -49.35 -9.43 47.38
CA LEU A 569 -49.47 -8.90 48.74
C LEU A 569 -50.61 -7.86 48.86
N ALA A 570 -50.78 -6.99 47.86
CA ALA A 570 -51.90 -6.04 47.81
C ALA A 570 -53.27 -6.75 47.63
N ARG A 571 -53.32 -7.88 46.93
CA ARG A 571 -54.54 -8.71 46.80
C ARG A 571 -54.84 -9.48 48.08
N GLU A 572 -53.83 -10.09 48.71
CA GLU A 572 -53.91 -10.82 49.97
C GLU A 572 -54.40 -9.91 51.10
N THR A 573 -53.77 -8.75 51.30
CA THR A 573 -54.21 -7.76 52.29
C THR A 573 -55.61 -7.19 52.00
N HIS A 574 -56.00 -7.04 50.73
CA HIS A 574 -57.36 -6.68 50.35
C HIS A 574 -58.38 -7.81 50.62
N THR A 575 -58.01 -9.09 50.48
CA THR A 575 -58.86 -10.21 50.91
C THR A 575 -58.96 -10.29 52.44
N ASP A 576 -57.88 -10.07 53.18
CA ASP A 576 -57.91 -9.99 54.65
C ASP A 576 -58.81 -8.86 55.14
N LEU A 577 -58.75 -7.68 54.50
CA LEU A 577 -59.63 -6.56 54.80
C LEU A 577 -61.09 -6.86 54.45
N LYS A 578 -61.36 -7.64 53.40
CA LYS A 578 -62.72 -8.13 53.09
C LYS A 578 -63.23 -9.14 54.11
N VAL A 579 -62.39 -10.06 54.60
CA VAL A 579 -62.73 -10.98 55.69
C VAL A 579 -63.03 -10.19 56.96
N LYS A 580 -62.12 -9.31 57.40
CA LYS A 580 -62.33 -8.44 58.56
C LYS A 580 -63.59 -7.56 58.44
N LEU A 581 -63.93 -7.10 57.24
CA LEU A 581 -65.17 -6.37 56.97
C LEU A 581 -66.40 -7.28 57.06
N ALA A 582 -66.32 -8.54 56.61
CA ALA A 582 -67.38 -9.53 56.79
C ALA A 582 -67.57 -9.86 58.28
N ASP A 583 -66.49 -10.13 59.02
CA ASP A 583 -66.50 -10.34 60.47
C ASP A 583 -67.12 -9.14 61.22
N THR A 584 -66.75 -7.92 60.82
CA THR A 584 -67.32 -6.68 61.37
C THR A 584 -68.81 -6.54 61.05
N ASN A 585 -69.26 -6.97 59.88
CA ASN A 585 -70.68 -7.00 59.53
C ASN A 585 -71.44 -8.09 60.30
N GLU A 586 -70.84 -9.25 60.55
CA GLU A 586 -71.44 -10.31 61.38
C GLU A 586 -71.55 -9.85 62.84
N LEU A 587 -70.51 -9.22 63.40
CA LEU A 587 -70.55 -8.58 64.72
C LEU A 587 -71.62 -7.47 64.79
N LYS A 588 -71.79 -6.68 63.72
CA LYS A 588 -72.84 -5.67 63.63
C LYS A 588 -74.24 -6.28 63.55
N ILE A 589 -74.42 -7.41 62.86
CA ILE A 589 -75.69 -8.16 62.85
C ILE A 589 -75.99 -8.68 64.25
N LYS A 590 -75.02 -9.33 64.92
CA LYS A 590 -75.17 -9.81 66.31
C LYS A 590 -75.47 -8.67 67.29
N ALA A 591 -74.86 -7.49 67.12
CA ALA A 591 -75.20 -6.31 67.91
C ALA A 591 -76.65 -5.85 67.67
N LEU A 592 -77.11 -5.79 66.42
CA LEU A 592 -78.50 -5.44 66.08
C LEU A 592 -79.51 -6.52 66.52
N GLU A 593 -79.09 -7.78 66.65
CA GLU A 593 -79.89 -8.86 67.25
C GLU A 593 -79.95 -8.71 68.78
N GLN A 594 -78.83 -8.40 69.42
CA GLN A 594 -78.79 -8.07 70.84
C GLN A 594 -79.66 -6.85 71.15
N ASP A 595 -79.56 -5.76 70.38
CA ASP A 595 -80.40 -4.56 70.51
C ASP A 595 -81.89 -4.90 70.42
N LYS A 596 -82.31 -5.77 69.48
CA LYS A 596 -83.70 -6.27 69.40
C LYS A 596 -84.10 -7.04 70.66
N THR A 597 -83.26 -7.96 71.15
CA THR A 597 -83.57 -8.69 72.38
C THR A 597 -83.63 -7.76 73.60
N ILE A 598 -82.81 -6.72 73.65
CA ILE A 598 -82.87 -5.67 74.68
C ILE A 598 -84.16 -4.86 74.55
N GLU A 599 -84.61 -4.53 73.33
CA GLU A 599 -85.87 -3.84 73.09
C GLU A 599 -87.09 -4.70 73.47
N GLU A 600 -87.07 -6.01 73.16
CA GLU A 600 -88.09 -6.97 73.56
C GLU A 600 -88.12 -7.20 75.08
N LEU A 601 -86.95 -7.35 75.71
CA LEU A 601 -86.82 -7.41 77.17
C LEU A 601 -87.32 -6.10 77.81
N SER A 602 -87.00 -4.94 77.25
CA SER A 602 -87.48 -3.63 77.71
C SER A 602 -89.01 -3.53 77.60
N LYS A 603 -89.60 -3.97 76.48
CA LYS A 603 -91.07 -4.09 76.32
C LYS A 603 -91.68 -5.09 77.31
N SER A 604 -90.97 -6.16 77.67
CA SER A 604 -91.42 -7.11 78.70
C SER A 604 -91.33 -6.53 80.11
N GLN A 605 -90.27 -5.77 80.41
CA GLN A 605 -90.04 -5.06 81.67
C GLN A 605 -91.07 -3.94 81.86
N GLU A 606 -91.41 -3.20 80.80
CA GLU A 606 -92.45 -2.17 80.84
C GLU A 606 -93.85 -2.78 81.06
N LYS A 607 -94.13 -3.96 80.48
CA LYS A 607 -95.33 -4.75 80.81
C LYS A 607 -95.31 -5.24 82.26
N LEU A 608 -94.17 -5.70 82.76
CA LEU A 608 -93.98 -6.11 84.15
C LEU A 608 -94.16 -4.95 85.13
N GLU A 609 -93.65 -3.75 84.85
CA GLU A 609 -93.90 -2.54 85.64
C GLU A 609 -95.38 -2.11 85.57
N LYS A 610 -96.04 -2.25 84.41
CA LYS A 610 -97.50 -2.05 84.28
C LYS A 610 -98.34 -3.11 85.01
N MET A 611 -97.78 -4.27 85.34
CA MET A 611 -98.40 -5.27 86.23
C MET A 611 -98.06 -5.03 87.70
N LYS A 612 -96.80 -4.71 88.02
CA LYS A 612 -96.32 -4.33 89.36
C LYS A 612 -97.07 -3.11 89.89
N THR A 613 -97.17 -2.02 89.13
CA THR A 613 -97.94 -0.83 89.52
C THR A 613 -99.47 -1.08 89.64
N LYS A 614 -100.01 -2.14 89.02
CA LYS A 614 -101.39 -2.61 89.29
C LYS A 614 -101.44 -3.42 90.60
N ALA A 615 -100.50 -4.33 90.82
CA ALA A 615 -100.38 -5.13 92.03
C ALA A 615 -100.10 -4.25 93.26
N GLU A 616 -99.30 -3.19 93.14
CA GLU A 616 -99.04 -2.18 94.17
C GLU A 616 -100.33 -1.40 94.50
N LYS A 617 -101.12 -1.00 93.50
CA LYS A 617 -102.44 -0.37 93.73
C LYS A 617 -103.42 -1.32 94.42
N GLN A 618 -103.43 -2.60 94.06
CA GLN A 618 -104.21 -3.63 94.75
C GLN A 618 -103.70 -3.86 96.18
N LEU A 619 -102.38 -3.91 96.39
CA LEU A 619 -101.75 -4.05 97.70
C LEU A 619 -102.09 -2.87 98.61
N ILE A 620 -102.03 -1.64 98.10
CA ILE A 620 -102.44 -0.42 98.82
C ILE A 620 -103.94 -0.46 99.18
N SER A 621 -104.81 -0.95 98.28
CA SER A 621 -106.24 -1.19 98.60
C SER A 621 -106.37 -2.18 99.76
N VAL A 622 -105.79 -3.37 99.63
CA VAL A 622 -105.84 -4.43 100.65
C VAL A 622 -105.20 -3.98 101.97
N GLN A 623 -104.13 -3.18 101.93
CA GLN A 623 -103.47 -2.61 103.11
C GLN A 623 -104.35 -1.53 103.78
N SER A 624 -105.11 -0.74 103.01
CA SER A 624 -106.10 0.18 103.56
C SER A 624 -107.28 -0.56 104.21
N GLU A 625 -107.78 -1.62 103.58
CA GLU A 625 -108.80 -2.52 104.13
C GLU A 625 -108.29 -3.24 105.39
N LEU A 626 -107.02 -3.66 105.40
CA LEU A 626 -106.34 -4.25 106.55
C LEU A 626 -106.29 -3.24 107.71
N HIS A 627 -105.86 -2.00 107.48
CA HIS A 627 -105.85 -0.96 108.53
C HIS A 627 -107.25 -0.56 109.02
N VAL A 628 -108.30 -0.70 108.19
CA VAL A 628 -109.69 -0.56 108.63
C VAL A 628 -110.10 -1.74 109.53
N ARG A 629 -109.79 -2.99 109.16
CA ARG A 629 -110.00 -4.17 110.02
C ARG A 629 -109.18 -4.10 111.31
N GLU A 630 -107.93 -3.62 111.25
CA GLU A 630 -107.02 -3.50 112.38
C GLU A 630 -107.52 -2.48 113.40
N ARG A 631 -108.00 -1.31 112.95
CA ARG A 631 -108.66 -0.33 113.82
C ARG A 631 -109.92 -0.91 114.47
N LYS A 632 -110.76 -1.61 113.69
CA LYS A 632 -111.96 -2.27 114.24
C LYS A 632 -111.60 -3.34 115.28
N ALA A 633 -110.60 -4.17 115.01
CA ALA A 633 -110.09 -5.17 115.96
C ALA A 633 -109.45 -4.56 117.21
N LYS A 634 -108.86 -3.37 117.12
CA LYS A 634 -108.36 -2.60 118.28
C LYS A 634 -109.50 -2.06 119.14
N GLU A 635 -110.53 -1.45 118.53
CA GLU A 635 -111.73 -1.05 119.28
C GLU A 635 -112.41 -2.25 119.95
N ASP A 636 -112.56 -3.37 119.24
CA ASP A 636 -113.26 -4.55 119.77
C ASP A 636 -112.43 -5.23 120.88
N LYS A 637 -111.10 -5.13 120.84
CA LYS A 637 -110.21 -5.50 121.95
C LYS A 637 -110.38 -4.58 123.17
N GLU A 638 -110.56 -3.28 122.99
CA GLU A 638 -110.78 -2.34 124.10
C GLU A 638 -112.17 -2.52 124.73
N LYS A 639 -113.21 -2.76 123.93
CA LYS A 639 -114.55 -3.16 124.39
C LYS A 639 -114.48 -4.46 125.22
N ALA A 640 -113.74 -5.46 124.74
CA ALA A 640 -113.53 -6.71 125.48
C ALA A 640 -112.74 -6.52 126.78
N LYS A 641 -111.77 -5.60 126.83
CA LYS A 641 -111.01 -5.28 128.05
C LYS A 641 -111.89 -4.61 129.11
N HIS A 642 -112.73 -3.65 128.73
CA HIS A 642 -113.70 -3.03 129.65
C HIS A 642 -114.71 -4.03 130.22
N LEU A 643 -115.21 -4.96 129.39
CA LEU A 643 -116.08 -6.05 129.87
C LEU A 643 -115.37 -6.96 130.88
N LEU A 644 -114.10 -7.30 130.64
CA LEU A 644 -113.31 -8.13 131.56
C LEU A 644 -113.02 -7.43 132.90
N GLU A 645 -112.76 -6.12 132.88
CA GLU A 645 -112.58 -5.30 134.08
C GLU A 645 -113.88 -5.18 134.89
N SER A 646 -115.05 -5.07 134.25
CA SER A 646 -116.37 -5.12 134.93
C SER A 646 -116.61 -6.47 135.62
N VAL A 647 -116.42 -7.58 134.90
CA VAL A 647 -116.69 -8.93 135.44
C VAL A 647 -115.73 -9.28 136.58
N THR A 648 -114.50 -8.76 136.59
CA THR A 648 -113.55 -8.99 137.68
C THR A 648 -113.83 -8.14 138.94
N THR A 649 -114.44 -6.95 138.81
CA THR A 649 -114.93 -6.21 139.99
C THR A 649 -116.19 -6.85 140.60
N GLU A 650 -117.11 -7.35 139.78
CA GLU A 650 -118.27 -8.11 140.27
C GLU A 650 -117.88 -9.41 141.00
N ALA A 651 -116.93 -10.18 140.42
CA ALA A 651 -116.47 -11.44 141.00
C ALA A 651 -115.75 -11.28 142.35
N THR A 652 -115.11 -10.14 142.61
CA THR A 652 -114.45 -9.86 143.90
C THR A 652 -115.45 -9.48 144.99
N VAL A 653 -116.54 -8.77 144.64
CA VAL A 653 -117.64 -8.43 145.57
C VAL A 653 -118.49 -9.66 145.92
N LEU A 654 -118.76 -10.54 144.96
CA LEU A 654 -119.51 -11.79 145.21
C LEU A 654 -118.76 -12.75 146.14
N LYS A 655 -117.42 -12.73 146.14
CA LYS A 655 -116.64 -13.63 147.00
C LYS A 655 -116.61 -13.20 148.46
N SER A 656 -116.48 -11.90 148.75
CA SER A 656 -116.47 -11.41 150.14
C SER A 656 -117.82 -11.60 150.84
N THR A 657 -118.93 -11.43 150.10
CA THR A 657 -120.28 -11.69 150.63
C THR A 657 -120.52 -13.17 150.96
N LEU A 658 -119.97 -14.10 150.16
CA LEU A 658 -120.03 -15.54 150.45
C LEU A 658 -119.30 -15.93 151.75
N GLU A 659 -118.09 -15.39 151.97
CA GLU A 659 -117.31 -15.63 153.19
C GLU A 659 -117.96 -15.05 154.47
N GLU A 660 -118.85 -14.07 154.33
CA GLU A 660 -119.70 -13.57 155.40
C GLU A 660 -120.91 -14.47 155.70
N VAL A 661 -121.54 -15.06 154.68
CA VAL A 661 -122.68 -15.99 154.86
C VAL A 661 -122.24 -17.25 155.60
N MET A 662 -121.10 -17.84 155.21
CA MET A 662 -120.52 -19.03 155.87
C MET A 662 -120.19 -18.79 157.36
N LYS A 663 -119.87 -17.55 157.75
CA LYS A 663 -119.64 -17.19 159.17
C LYS A 663 -120.95 -17.12 159.97
N ARG A 664 -122.03 -16.60 159.38
CA ARG A 664 -123.36 -16.50 160.02
C ARG A 664 -124.01 -17.88 160.21
N GLU A 665 -123.93 -18.76 159.20
CA GLU A 665 -124.46 -20.12 159.27
C GLU A 665 -123.88 -20.90 160.47
N LYS A 666 -122.56 -20.83 160.64
CA LYS A 666 -121.85 -21.51 161.73
C LYS A 666 -122.30 -21.07 163.13
N GLN A 667 -122.61 -19.78 163.30
CA GLN A 667 -123.11 -19.23 164.57
C GLN A 667 -124.54 -19.71 164.89
N LEU A 668 -125.41 -19.80 163.88
CA LEU A 668 -126.79 -20.29 164.06
C LEU A 668 -126.83 -21.78 164.44
N ALA A 669 -125.97 -22.60 163.83
CA ALA A 669 -125.83 -24.01 164.19
C ALA A 669 -125.42 -24.21 165.66
N ASP A 670 -124.50 -23.40 166.17
CA ASP A 670 -124.08 -23.45 167.57
C ASP A 670 -125.15 -22.92 168.54
N PHE A 671 -125.92 -21.90 168.17
CA PHE A 671 -127.03 -21.41 168.99
C PHE A 671 -128.15 -22.46 169.15
N ARG A 672 -128.54 -23.13 168.04
CA ARG A 672 -129.50 -24.24 168.03
C ARG A 672 -129.08 -25.37 168.98
N ARG A 673 -127.78 -25.66 169.04
CA ARG A 673 -127.17 -26.68 169.92
C ARG A 673 -127.24 -26.34 171.42
N VAL A 674 -127.27 -25.04 171.77
CA VAL A 674 -127.37 -24.58 173.16
C VAL A 674 -128.82 -24.57 173.66
N ILE A 675 -129.78 -24.04 172.89
CA ILE A 675 -131.19 -23.98 173.31
C ILE A 675 -131.77 -25.39 173.52
N SER A 676 -131.53 -26.33 172.61
CA SER A 676 -131.99 -27.73 172.76
C SER A 676 -131.49 -28.37 174.06
N ARG A 677 -130.27 -28.02 174.48
CA ARG A 677 -129.63 -28.51 175.72
C ARG A 677 -130.21 -27.87 176.98
N MET A 678 -130.68 -26.62 176.92
CA MET A 678 -131.31 -25.94 178.05
C MET A 678 -132.78 -26.33 178.25
N LEU A 679 -133.53 -26.63 177.18
CA LEU A 679 -134.94 -27.00 177.25
C LEU A 679 -135.22 -28.44 177.70
N GLY A 680 -134.19 -29.20 178.11
CA GLY A 680 -134.34 -30.61 178.49
C GLY A 680 -134.88 -31.49 177.36
N LEU A 681 -134.58 -31.14 176.10
CA LEU A 681 -134.88 -31.94 174.93
C LEU A 681 -133.69 -32.88 174.67
N ASN A 682 -133.94 -34.17 174.45
CA ASN A 682 -132.88 -35.15 174.40
C ASN A 682 -132.03 -34.98 173.12
N ILE A 683 -130.72 -34.81 173.29
CA ILE A 683 -129.85 -34.11 172.31
C ILE A 683 -129.42 -35.02 171.14
N ASN A 684 -129.81 -36.30 171.18
CA ASN A 684 -129.31 -37.34 170.27
C ASN A 684 -130.07 -37.46 168.94
N THR A 685 -131.05 -36.58 168.66
CA THR A 685 -131.81 -36.57 167.40
C THR A 685 -131.78 -35.21 166.71
N VAL A 686 -130.96 -35.08 165.65
CA VAL A 686 -131.00 -33.94 164.72
C VAL A 686 -132.14 -34.12 163.70
N ALA A 687 -133.34 -34.25 164.25
CA ALA A 687 -134.64 -34.10 163.59
C ALA A 687 -135.65 -33.39 164.52
N LEU A 688 -135.15 -32.66 165.54
CA LEU A 688 -135.93 -31.75 166.37
C LEU A 688 -136.44 -30.59 165.51
N ALA A 689 -137.76 -30.45 165.44
CA ALA A 689 -138.43 -29.43 164.64
C ALA A 689 -138.65 -28.15 165.46
N ASP A 690 -138.52 -26.99 164.81
CA ASP A 690 -138.39 -25.70 165.50
C ASP A 690 -139.62 -25.34 166.37
N TYR A 691 -140.81 -25.86 166.02
CA TYR A 691 -142.04 -25.65 166.78
C TYR A 691 -142.04 -26.32 168.19
N GLU A 692 -141.27 -27.39 168.39
CA GLU A 692 -141.17 -28.07 169.70
C GLU A 692 -140.31 -27.25 170.69
N ILE A 693 -139.35 -26.50 170.15
CA ILE A 693 -138.56 -25.52 170.89
C ILE A 693 -139.42 -24.30 171.23
N VAL A 694 -140.21 -23.80 170.27
CA VAL A 694 -141.12 -22.66 170.46
C VAL A 694 -142.21 -22.96 171.49
N THR A 695 -142.92 -24.09 171.41
CA THR A 695 -144.01 -24.41 172.35
C THR A 695 -143.54 -24.57 173.80
N ARG A 696 -142.31 -25.05 174.06
CA ARG A 696 -141.73 -25.03 175.41
C ARG A 696 -141.35 -23.63 175.90
N LEU A 697 -140.98 -22.71 174.99
CA LEU A 697 -140.70 -21.31 175.32
C LEU A 697 -142.00 -20.53 175.59
N GLU A 698 -143.03 -20.71 174.78
CA GLU A 698 -144.35 -20.06 174.96
C GLU A 698 -145.03 -20.44 176.29
N GLY A 699 -144.84 -21.69 176.74
CA GLY A 699 -145.29 -22.15 178.05
C GLY A 699 -144.55 -21.51 179.23
N LEU A 700 -143.29 -21.10 179.07
CA LEU A 700 -142.50 -20.38 180.08
C LEU A 700 -142.78 -18.87 180.08
N ILE A 701 -143.12 -18.29 178.93
CA ILE A 701 -143.37 -16.85 178.75
C ILE A 701 -144.65 -16.37 179.44
N HIS A 702 -145.60 -17.28 179.73
CA HIS A 702 -146.86 -16.93 180.42
C HIS A 702 -146.73 -16.74 181.95
N SER A 703 -145.55 -16.96 182.54
CA SER A 703 -145.33 -16.85 183.99
C SER A 703 -144.20 -15.88 184.35
N HIS A 704 -144.52 -14.57 184.35
CA HIS A 704 -143.68 -13.40 184.71
C HIS A 704 -142.75 -12.88 183.57
N GLN A 705 -142.36 -11.60 183.48
CA GLN A 705 -142.97 -10.29 183.79
C GLN A 705 -141.98 -9.18 183.31
N HIS A 706 -142.48 -8.03 182.85
CA HIS A 706 -141.79 -6.72 182.78
C HIS A 706 -140.57 -6.43 181.86
N HIS A 707 -140.56 -5.19 181.34
CA HIS A 707 -139.51 -4.36 180.71
C HIS A 707 -138.68 -4.93 179.52
N CYS A 708 -138.62 -4.33 178.33
CA CYS A 708 -138.41 -2.92 177.90
C CYS A 708 -136.94 -2.45 177.96
N SER A 709 -136.31 -2.28 176.78
CA SER A 709 -135.22 -1.33 176.49
C SER A 709 -135.01 -1.17 174.97
N PRO A 710 -134.76 0.04 174.41
CA PRO A 710 -134.65 0.29 172.97
C PRO A 710 -133.26 0.83 172.52
N CYS A 711 -133.22 1.46 171.32
CA CYS A 711 -132.11 2.24 170.71
C CYS A 711 -130.99 1.43 170.01
N ALA A 712 -130.23 1.96 169.03
CA ALA A 712 -130.16 3.35 168.53
C ALA A 712 -129.85 3.49 167.01
N CYS A 713 -129.94 4.74 166.56
CA CYS A 713 -129.65 5.38 165.25
C CYS A 713 -128.54 4.74 164.37
N PHE A 714 -128.62 4.70 163.04
CA PHE A 714 -128.73 5.80 162.05
C PHE A 714 -127.63 6.89 162.11
N LYS A 715 -126.66 6.83 161.19
CA LYS A 715 -126.13 8.02 160.47
C LYS A 715 -125.34 7.65 159.21
N CYS A 716 -125.10 8.67 158.39
CA CYS A 716 -124.59 8.62 157.02
C CYS A 716 -123.21 7.94 156.87
N GLN A 717 -122.99 7.30 155.72
CA GLN A 717 -122.31 8.01 154.63
C GLN A 717 -122.94 7.66 153.28
#